data_AF-A0A4Q5IVS2-F1
#
_entry.id   AF-A0A4Q5IVS2-F1
#
_cell.length_a   1.000
_cell.length_b   1.000
_cell.length_c   1.000
_cell.angle_alpha   90.00
_cell.angle_beta   90.00
_cell.angle_gamma   90.00
#
_symmetry.space_group_name_H-M   'P 1'
#
loop_
_entity.id
_entity.type
_entity.pdbx_description
1 polymer ?
#
loop_
_entity_poly.entity_id
_entity_poly.type
_entity_poly.pdbx_seq_one_letter_code
_entity_poly.pdbx_strand_id
1 'polypeptide(L)'
;MSSAPPRPLLPARTLLRLRRLAGLVAALVVLVPAAANAVPIEDFSGYQPQTTCSPDPKPGTVALSKWLMSKYPGSGSSGISRACGASGVSEHKEGRAFDWRVSATSARDRGYVKDFFATIFAPDKDGNQAALARRMGIMYLIWDDHIYASYRGFEKRAYTHSGCRTKKSCSPTLRHRDHVHISLSRAGGAGETSWYHRNDAGWQSPVTPTPTPTTPTPPPSTPPPVGDPTPIPVGPPVEGELRFTKKKQLARVAVPLDKSTYTSKWKLRKGKQYKITVAGLVGYGAPDQVGDANCVWSPTTRSWLHSGNGVKVNGDLLFGRTCTGDHVYATTYVPTKSKPMRVKLASTTAAGTGRLVLTVSRKETDVSAKLPTYPALAAAPAVLPSSRGSLNTLAETVQVPADATTPVLTTQEVEAGARYRMTVSGVADLGGGVQTDGQCIGVGGAWYQAASLDLRSPGDDHGNLYVNGYPFGGDPTTDCAAHSHVMEFTAAETRQLQLAVWDPFPVSDNSGALTVTVQRLSSLASPQKARGESPQSGGIYWSMPVDTFAVNLASPEGTVSNMRLRKGERVTLVVSGAFTSHGVTADATCVNTGAGWVPRDPGLALEQDPLELWVDGVARPWGACNDAHTYSTSYVVEKSGPIRLAVMDLDFRDNAGSLEVALTRG
;
A
#
# COMPACT_ATOMS: atom_id res chain seq x y z
N MET A 1 -86.90 17.82 9.66
CA MET A 1 -86.35 16.91 8.64
C MET A 1 -85.04 16.35 9.18
N SER A 2 -84.93 15.02 9.20
CA SER A 2 -83.84 14.13 9.66
C SER A 2 -82.47 14.78 9.88
N SER A 3 -81.63 14.46 10.87
CA SER A 3 -81.47 13.33 11.82
C SER A 3 -80.15 13.67 12.54
N ALA A 4 -80.01 13.73 13.87
CA ALA A 4 -79.79 12.62 14.78
C ALA A 4 -79.56 13.18 16.21
N PRO A 5 -79.84 12.41 17.28
CA PRO A 5 -79.83 12.89 18.67
C PRO A 5 -78.41 12.93 19.30
N PRO A 6 -78.22 13.69 20.40
CA PRO A 6 -76.92 13.81 21.06
C PRO A 6 -76.55 12.51 21.80
N ARG A 7 -75.30 12.07 21.68
CA ARG A 7 -74.79 10.92 22.44
C ARG A 7 -74.32 11.31 23.85
N PRO A 8 -74.54 10.43 24.83
CA PRO A 8 -74.42 10.74 26.25
C PRO A 8 -72.97 10.64 26.76
N LEU A 9 -72.67 11.44 27.78
CA LEU A 9 -71.47 11.32 28.61
C LEU A 9 -71.63 10.10 29.55
N LEU A 10 -70.66 9.19 29.52
CA LEU A 10 -70.47 8.08 30.47
C LEU A 10 -68.97 7.98 30.83
N PRO A 11 -68.63 7.37 31.98
CA PRO A 11 -67.92 8.08 33.04
C PRO A 11 -66.45 7.69 33.18
N ALA A 12 -65.70 8.61 33.80
CA ALA A 12 -64.32 8.43 34.22
C ALA A 12 -64.19 7.30 35.24
N ARG A 13 -63.71 6.11 34.83
CA ARG A 13 -63.05 5.13 35.72
C ARG A 13 -62.47 3.90 35.01
N THR A 14 -61.76 4.07 33.89
CA THR A 14 -60.87 2.99 33.38
C THR A 14 -59.66 3.52 32.61
N LEU A 15 -58.96 4.53 33.15
CA LEU A 15 -57.70 5.05 32.60
C LEU A 15 -56.58 4.95 33.64
N LEU A 16 -56.29 3.74 34.10
CA LEU A 16 -55.06 3.47 34.86
C LEU A 16 -54.49 2.09 34.56
N ARG A 17 -54.42 1.70 33.27
CA ARG A 17 -53.62 0.54 32.82
C ARG A 17 -53.22 0.54 31.34
N LEU A 18 -53.16 1.72 30.70
CA LEU A 18 -52.60 1.89 29.34
C LEU A 18 -51.77 3.19 29.18
N ARG A 19 -51.05 3.60 30.24
CA ARG A 19 -50.07 4.70 30.20
C ARG A 19 -48.63 4.24 30.50
N ARG A 20 -48.25 3.05 30.00
CA ARG A 20 -46.85 2.57 29.98
C ARG A 20 -46.45 1.94 28.64
N LEU A 21 -47.04 2.38 27.54
CA LEU A 21 -46.68 1.91 26.18
C LEU A 21 -46.78 3.00 25.09
N ALA A 22 -46.66 4.27 25.46
CA ALA A 22 -46.65 5.39 24.52
C ALA A 22 -45.68 6.50 24.96
N GLY A 23 -44.48 6.10 25.37
CA GLY A 23 -43.45 7.02 25.86
C GLY A 23 -42.05 6.43 25.73
N LEU A 24 -41.73 5.86 24.56
CA LEU A 24 -40.37 5.49 24.17
C LEU A 24 -40.31 5.20 22.65
N VAL A 25 -40.81 6.12 21.83
CA VAL A 25 -40.57 6.13 20.37
C VAL A 25 -40.20 7.55 19.96
N ALA A 26 -39.08 8.04 20.50
CA ALA A 26 -38.40 9.24 20.05
C ALA A 26 -36.97 9.19 20.59
N ALA A 27 -36.08 8.60 19.78
CA ALA A 27 -34.61 8.57 19.83
C ALA A 27 -34.02 7.16 19.61
N LEU A 28 -34.49 6.45 18.59
CA LEU A 28 -33.62 5.56 17.82
C LEU A 28 -33.23 6.34 16.57
N VAL A 29 -32.28 7.27 16.70
CA VAL A 29 -31.42 7.59 15.56
C VAL A 29 -30.59 6.33 15.39
N VAL A 30 -31.01 5.44 14.50
CA VAL A 30 -30.09 4.48 13.92
C VAL A 30 -29.00 5.34 13.29
N LEU A 31 -27.83 5.39 13.94
CA LEU A 31 -26.59 5.68 13.27
C LEU A 31 -26.44 4.59 12.22
N VAL A 32 -27.08 4.79 11.07
CA VAL A 32 -26.68 4.11 9.84
C VAL A 32 -25.22 4.53 9.70
N PRO A 33 -24.24 3.62 9.79
CA PRO A 33 -22.88 3.98 9.44
C PRO A 33 -23.01 4.57 8.03
N ALA A 34 -22.59 5.82 7.86
CA ALA A 34 -22.48 6.39 6.53
C ALA A 34 -21.71 5.35 5.72
N ALA A 35 -22.36 4.72 4.74
CA ALA A 35 -21.74 3.71 3.94
C ALA A 35 -20.43 4.32 3.44
N ALA A 36 -19.30 3.72 3.84
CA ALA A 36 -18.00 4.10 3.33
C ALA A 36 -18.16 4.21 1.82
N ASN A 37 -17.95 5.40 1.26
CA ASN A 37 -18.20 5.66 -0.14
C ASN A 37 -17.29 4.74 -0.96
N ALA A 38 -17.80 3.58 -1.36
CA ALA A 38 -17.08 2.65 -2.19
C ALA A 38 -16.77 3.38 -3.50
N VAL A 39 -15.48 3.48 -3.87
CA VAL A 39 -15.07 4.10 -5.13
C VAL A 39 -15.90 3.47 -6.27
N PRO A 40 -16.75 4.26 -6.95
CA PRO A 40 -17.61 3.75 -8.01
C PRO A 40 -16.79 2.99 -9.04
N ILE A 41 -17.34 1.89 -9.57
CA ILE A 41 -16.70 1.13 -10.63
C ILE A 41 -16.69 1.98 -11.93
N GLU A 42 -15.57 2.02 -12.64
CA GLU A 42 -15.48 2.70 -13.94
C GLU A 42 -16.43 2.06 -14.94
N ASP A 43 -17.10 2.82 -15.79
CA ASP A 43 -17.86 2.24 -16.90
C ASP A 43 -16.97 1.43 -17.86
N PHE A 44 -17.60 0.61 -18.70
CA PHE A 44 -16.90 0.04 -19.85
C PHE A 44 -16.37 1.16 -20.74
N SER A 45 -15.08 1.12 -21.08
CA SER A 45 -14.49 2.13 -21.93
C SER A 45 -15.07 2.05 -23.34
N GLY A 46 -15.54 3.19 -23.85
CA GLY A 46 -15.78 3.39 -25.28
C GLY A 46 -14.50 3.19 -26.11
N TYR A 47 -14.67 3.01 -27.42
CA TYR A 47 -13.53 3.01 -28.34
C TYR A 47 -12.97 4.43 -28.47
N GLN A 48 -11.68 4.57 -28.17
CA GLN A 48 -10.94 5.83 -28.24
C GLN A 48 -9.83 5.67 -29.29
N PRO A 49 -10.05 6.09 -30.54
CA PRO A 49 -9.02 6.00 -31.56
C PRO A 49 -7.84 6.91 -31.21
N GLN A 50 -6.65 6.57 -31.71
CA GLN A 50 -5.50 7.46 -31.68
C GLN A 50 -5.83 8.78 -32.41
N THR A 51 -5.64 9.91 -31.74
CA THR A 51 -5.89 11.26 -32.27
C THR A 51 -4.65 12.13 -32.29
N THR A 52 -3.67 11.84 -31.43
CA THR A 52 -2.44 12.62 -31.27
C THR A 52 -1.26 11.66 -31.29
N CYS A 53 -0.06 12.14 -31.63
CA CYS A 53 1.16 11.38 -31.37
C CYS A 53 1.85 11.93 -30.12
N SER A 54 1.95 11.12 -29.08
CA SER A 54 2.69 11.36 -27.84
C SER A 54 3.25 10.00 -27.42
N PRO A 55 4.35 9.54 -28.03
CA PRO A 55 4.80 8.17 -27.92
C PRO A 55 5.38 7.84 -26.54
N ASP A 56 5.66 8.85 -25.70
CA ASP A 56 6.18 8.65 -24.36
C ASP A 56 5.26 7.72 -23.54
N PRO A 57 5.80 6.66 -22.92
CA PRO A 57 5.02 5.73 -22.12
C PRO A 57 4.15 6.45 -21.10
N LYS A 58 2.85 6.16 -21.10
CA LYS A 58 1.93 6.78 -20.15
C LYS A 58 2.00 6.07 -18.80
N PRO A 59 1.85 6.78 -17.67
CA PRO A 59 2.08 6.22 -16.34
C PRO A 59 1.31 4.93 -16.07
N GLY A 60 0.03 4.88 -16.43
CA GLY A 60 -0.80 3.70 -16.22
C GLY A 60 -0.44 2.52 -17.14
N THR A 61 0.12 2.78 -18.32
CA THR A 61 0.66 1.73 -19.19
C THR A 61 1.96 1.14 -18.64
N VAL A 62 2.80 1.98 -18.04
CA VAL A 62 4.01 1.52 -17.32
C VAL A 62 3.61 0.67 -16.11
N ALA A 63 2.64 1.11 -15.32
CA ALA A 63 2.15 0.36 -14.16
C ALA A 63 1.53 -0.99 -14.57
N LEU A 64 0.71 -1.03 -15.63
CA LEU A 64 0.17 -2.29 -16.15
C LEU A 64 1.30 -3.23 -16.62
N SER A 65 2.28 -2.70 -17.38
CA SER A 65 3.41 -3.51 -17.84
C SER A 65 4.18 -4.11 -16.67
N LYS A 66 4.47 -3.32 -15.64
CA LYS A 66 5.15 -3.79 -14.42
C LYS A 66 4.36 -4.87 -13.70
N TRP A 67 3.04 -4.66 -13.53
CA TRP A 67 2.16 -5.64 -12.91
C TRP A 67 2.16 -6.97 -13.66
N LEU A 68 2.10 -6.96 -15.00
CA LEU A 68 2.17 -8.17 -15.81
C LEU A 68 3.52 -8.89 -15.69
N MET A 69 4.64 -8.15 -15.64
CA MET A 69 5.96 -8.74 -15.47
C MET A 69 6.14 -9.38 -14.10
N SER A 70 5.56 -8.77 -13.06
CA SER A 70 5.57 -9.31 -11.69
C SER A 70 4.66 -10.54 -11.57
N LYS A 71 3.42 -10.46 -12.08
CA LYS A 71 2.43 -11.53 -11.95
C LYS A 71 2.78 -12.78 -12.77
N TYR A 72 3.47 -12.60 -13.90
CA TYR A 72 3.75 -13.68 -14.85
C TYR A 72 5.25 -13.77 -15.16
N PRO A 73 6.07 -14.29 -14.22
CA PRO A 73 7.52 -14.37 -14.38
C PRO A 73 7.91 -15.25 -15.57
N GLY A 74 8.93 -14.82 -16.33
CA GLY A 74 9.37 -15.48 -17.55
C GLY A 74 8.55 -15.14 -18.81
N SER A 75 7.53 -14.29 -18.68
CA SER A 75 6.99 -13.50 -19.81
C SER A 75 7.88 -12.28 -20.08
N GLY A 76 7.54 -11.44 -21.06
CA GLY A 76 8.36 -10.26 -21.36
C GLY A 76 7.59 -9.06 -21.90
N SER A 77 8.33 -8.03 -22.29
CA SER A 77 7.82 -6.86 -23.00
C SER A 77 8.22 -6.91 -24.48
N SER A 78 7.28 -6.60 -25.36
CA SER A 78 7.51 -6.28 -26.78
C SER A 78 7.41 -4.77 -27.05
N GLY A 79 7.15 -3.96 -26.02
CA GLY A 79 7.21 -2.50 -26.07
C GLY A 79 5.88 -1.78 -25.80
N ILE A 80 5.99 -0.52 -25.39
CA ILE A 80 4.87 0.41 -25.17
C ILE A 80 4.74 1.38 -26.36
N SER A 81 5.86 1.89 -26.85
CA SER A 81 5.89 3.05 -27.72
C SER A 81 6.17 2.67 -29.17
N ARG A 82 5.55 3.40 -30.11
CA ARG A 82 5.88 3.37 -31.53
C ARG A 82 6.13 4.77 -32.06
N ALA A 83 7.12 4.91 -32.93
CA ALA A 83 7.45 6.19 -33.55
C ALA A 83 6.26 6.80 -34.31
N CYS A 84 6.11 8.12 -34.26
CA CYS A 84 5.00 8.84 -34.89
C CYS A 84 4.88 8.58 -36.39
N GLY A 85 6.02 8.47 -37.09
CA GLY A 85 6.10 8.24 -38.54
C GLY A 85 5.85 6.80 -38.98
N ALA A 86 5.64 5.85 -38.06
CA ALA A 86 5.27 4.48 -38.43
C ALA A 86 3.90 4.45 -39.12
N SER A 87 3.67 3.53 -40.05
CA SER A 87 2.39 3.41 -40.75
C SER A 87 1.24 2.95 -39.83
N GLY A 88 0.01 3.33 -40.19
CA GLY A 88 -1.22 2.92 -39.50
C GLY A 88 -1.59 3.75 -38.27
N VAL A 89 -2.84 3.62 -37.83
CA VAL A 89 -3.37 4.20 -36.57
C VAL A 89 -3.03 3.23 -35.44
N SER A 90 -2.47 3.73 -34.34
CA SER A 90 -2.08 2.88 -33.21
C SER A 90 -1.93 3.63 -31.90
N GLU A 91 -2.47 3.03 -30.84
CA GLU A 91 -2.41 3.46 -29.46
C GLU A 91 -0.99 3.44 -28.88
N HIS A 92 -0.06 2.68 -29.49
CA HIS A 92 1.38 2.76 -29.17
C HIS A 92 1.99 4.12 -29.49
N LYS A 93 1.38 4.89 -30.42
CA LYS A 93 1.81 6.26 -30.73
C LYS A 93 1.35 7.28 -29.68
N GLU A 94 0.46 6.88 -28.78
CA GLU A 94 0.02 7.69 -27.64
C GLU A 94 0.63 7.18 -26.32
N GLY A 95 1.51 6.16 -26.39
CA GLY A 95 2.16 5.54 -25.23
C GLY A 95 1.18 4.81 -24.30
N ARG A 96 -0.03 4.52 -24.78
CA ARG A 96 -1.12 3.91 -23.98
C ARG A 96 -1.48 2.48 -24.37
N ALA A 97 -0.63 1.84 -25.16
CA ALA A 97 -0.73 0.42 -25.49
C ALA A 97 0.54 -0.31 -25.05
N PHE A 98 0.40 -1.60 -24.78
CA PHE A 98 1.48 -2.48 -24.35
C PHE A 98 1.38 -3.83 -25.05
N ASP A 99 2.46 -4.27 -25.66
CA ASP A 99 2.57 -5.62 -26.20
C ASP A 99 3.26 -6.50 -25.16
N TRP A 100 2.46 -7.31 -24.46
CA TRP A 100 2.92 -8.26 -23.46
C TRP A 100 3.42 -9.54 -24.13
N ARG A 101 4.73 -9.81 -24.08
CA ARG A 101 5.38 -10.92 -24.80
C ARG A 101 5.11 -12.27 -24.12
N VAL A 102 4.22 -13.03 -24.74
CA VAL A 102 3.81 -14.39 -24.37
C VAL A 102 3.44 -15.15 -25.64
N SER A 103 3.83 -16.41 -25.78
CA SER A 103 3.64 -17.19 -27.02
C SER A 103 2.45 -18.14 -26.95
N ALA A 104 1.56 -18.07 -27.93
CA ALA A 104 0.40 -18.96 -28.06
C ALA A 104 0.82 -20.43 -28.31
N THR A 105 2.05 -20.67 -28.78
CA THR A 105 2.58 -22.03 -28.94
C THR A 105 3.14 -22.61 -27.64
N SER A 106 3.52 -21.76 -26.67
CA SER A 106 4.02 -22.17 -25.35
C SER A 106 2.87 -22.55 -24.40
N ALA A 107 2.93 -23.74 -23.82
CA ALA A 107 1.91 -24.18 -22.86
C ALA A 107 1.89 -23.33 -21.58
N ARG A 108 3.07 -22.95 -21.09
CA ARG A 108 3.23 -22.04 -19.93
C ARG A 108 2.55 -20.70 -20.19
N ASP A 109 2.87 -20.10 -21.33
CA ASP A 109 2.41 -18.76 -21.68
C ASP A 109 0.89 -18.73 -21.95
N ARG A 110 0.33 -19.79 -22.55
CA ARG A 110 -1.14 -19.97 -22.61
C ARG A 110 -1.77 -20.05 -21.22
N GLY A 111 -1.09 -20.68 -20.26
CA GLY A 111 -1.51 -20.71 -18.86
C GLY A 111 -1.58 -19.31 -18.26
N TYR A 112 -0.55 -18.48 -18.48
CA TYR A 112 -0.52 -17.09 -18.03
C TYR A 112 -1.63 -16.25 -18.63
N VAL A 113 -1.85 -16.35 -19.94
CA VAL A 113 -2.93 -15.57 -20.59
C VAL A 113 -4.31 -16.04 -20.13
N LYS A 114 -4.50 -17.34 -19.91
CA LYS A 114 -5.76 -17.87 -19.36
C LYS A 114 -6.02 -17.32 -17.96
N ASP A 115 -5.02 -17.34 -17.09
CA ASP A 115 -5.13 -16.79 -15.72
C ASP A 115 -5.40 -15.27 -15.74
N PHE A 116 -4.67 -14.53 -16.58
CA PHE A 116 -4.85 -13.09 -16.74
C PHE A 116 -6.27 -12.76 -17.18
N PHE A 117 -6.78 -13.43 -18.23
CA PHE A 117 -8.12 -13.18 -18.74
C PHE A 117 -9.20 -13.59 -17.73
N ALA A 118 -9.03 -14.72 -17.04
CA ALA A 118 -9.95 -15.15 -15.98
C ALA A 118 -10.01 -14.10 -14.86
N THR A 119 -8.86 -13.57 -14.46
CA THR A 119 -8.74 -12.60 -13.37
C THR A 119 -9.38 -11.26 -13.73
N ILE A 120 -9.04 -10.68 -14.89
CA ILE A 120 -9.52 -9.34 -15.24
C ILE A 120 -10.99 -9.31 -15.68
N PHE A 121 -11.53 -10.44 -16.14
CA PHE A 121 -12.94 -10.57 -16.54
C PHE A 121 -13.85 -11.08 -15.43
N ALA A 122 -13.30 -11.54 -14.30
CA ALA A 122 -14.09 -11.97 -13.16
C ALA A 122 -14.98 -10.82 -12.64
N PRO A 123 -16.22 -11.13 -12.19
CA PRO A 123 -17.01 -10.17 -11.45
C PRO A 123 -16.37 -9.88 -10.09
N ASP A 124 -16.53 -8.65 -9.58
CA ASP A 124 -16.17 -8.36 -8.19
C ASP A 124 -17.24 -8.84 -7.20
N LYS A 125 -16.98 -8.64 -5.91
CA LYS A 125 -17.88 -9.01 -4.80
C LYS A 125 -19.27 -8.37 -4.88
N ASP A 126 -19.39 -7.26 -5.62
CA ASP A 126 -20.65 -6.51 -5.80
C ASP A 126 -21.33 -6.89 -7.13
N GLY A 127 -20.82 -7.91 -7.83
CA GLY A 127 -21.39 -8.46 -9.07
C GLY A 127 -21.01 -7.69 -10.33
N ASN A 128 -20.11 -6.69 -10.24
CA ASN A 128 -19.72 -5.89 -11.39
C ASN A 128 -18.88 -6.72 -12.35
N GLN A 129 -19.38 -6.93 -13.57
CA GLN A 129 -18.67 -7.68 -14.61
C GLN A 129 -17.37 -7.00 -15.04
N ALA A 130 -16.33 -7.80 -15.28
CA ALA A 130 -15.00 -7.37 -15.71
C ALA A 130 -14.42 -6.21 -14.88
N ALA A 131 -14.67 -6.24 -13.57
CA ALA A 131 -14.39 -5.12 -12.68
C ALA A 131 -12.92 -4.71 -12.75
N LEU A 132 -11.99 -5.66 -12.65
CA LEU A 132 -10.56 -5.35 -12.67
C LEU A 132 -10.11 -4.81 -14.04
N ALA A 133 -10.62 -5.33 -15.15
CA ALA A 133 -10.32 -4.79 -16.49
C ALA A 133 -10.79 -3.32 -16.63
N ARG A 134 -11.97 -3.00 -16.09
CA ARG A 134 -12.53 -1.64 -16.05
C ARG A 134 -11.70 -0.72 -15.17
N ARG A 135 -11.32 -1.19 -13.97
CA ARG A 135 -10.46 -0.44 -13.04
C ARG A 135 -9.07 -0.20 -13.60
N MET A 136 -8.49 -1.13 -14.38
CA MET A 136 -7.22 -0.93 -15.11
C MET A 136 -7.36 0.00 -16.33
N GLY A 137 -8.59 0.36 -16.71
CA GLY A 137 -8.87 1.19 -17.88
C GLY A 137 -8.58 0.48 -19.21
N ILE A 138 -8.66 -0.86 -19.26
CA ILE A 138 -8.46 -1.65 -20.48
C ILE A 138 -9.57 -1.33 -21.49
N MET A 139 -9.19 -0.88 -22.68
CA MET A 139 -10.09 -0.57 -23.77
C MET A 139 -10.31 -1.78 -24.69
N TYR A 140 -9.24 -2.50 -25.05
CA TYR A 140 -9.33 -3.80 -25.70
C TYR A 140 -8.04 -4.63 -25.55
N LEU A 141 -8.20 -5.94 -25.75
CA LEU A 141 -7.12 -6.93 -25.78
C LEU A 141 -7.16 -7.71 -27.10
N ILE A 142 -6.00 -8.09 -27.64
CA ILE A 142 -5.90 -8.99 -28.79
C ILE A 142 -4.93 -10.13 -28.46
N TRP A 143 -5.38 -11.37 -28.63
CA TRP A 143 -4.61 -12.58 -28.37
C TRP A 143 -5.07 -13.74 -29.25
N ASP A 144 -4.12 -14.44 -29.87
CA ASP A 144 -4.32 -15.68 -30.64
C ASP A 144 -5.51 -15.60 -31.61
N ASP A 145 -5.48 -14.61 -32.50
CA ASP A 145 -6.54 -14.31 -33.47
C ASP A 145 -7.91 -13.92 -32.89
N HIS A 146 -7.97 -13.46 -31.64
CA HIS A 146 -9.20 -12.97 -31.02
C HIS A 146 -9.04 -11.59 -30.40
N ILE A 147 -10.11 -10.80 -30.44
CA ILE A 147 -10.22 -9.49 -29.79
C ILE A 147 -11.29 -9.52 -28.70
N TYR A 148 -11.03 -8.82 -27.60
CA TYR A 148 -11.90 -8.66 -26.44
C TYR A 148 -11.98 -7.17 -26.15
N ALA A 149 -13.11 -6.54 -26.47
CA ALA A 149 -13.26 -5.09 -26.39
C ALA A 149 -14.18 -4.68 -25.23
N SER A 150 -13.77 -3.67 -24.46
CA SER A 150 -14.51 -3.15 -23.30
C SER A 150 -15.91 -2.69 -23.69
N TYR A 151 -16.05 -1.91 -24.76
CA TYR A 151 -17.33 -1.48 -25.36
C TYR A 151 -18.18 -2.62 -25.99
N ARG A 152 -17.76 -3.87 -25.82
CA ARG A 152 -18.51 -5.10 -26.18
C ARG A 152 -18.53 -6.09 -25.01
N GLY A 153 -18.37 -5.61 -23.77
CA GLY A 153 -18.38 -6.45 -22.57
C GLY A 153 -17.26 -7.49 -22.53
N PHE A 154 -16.16 -7.26 -23.26
CA PHE A 154 -15.05 -8.21 -23.45
C PHE A 154 -15.46 -9.58 -24.04
N GLU A 155 -16.54 -9.62 -24.82
CA GLU A 155 -16.89 -10.83 -25.58
C GLU A 155 -15.75 -11.26 -26.51
N LYS A 156 -15.45 -12.56 -26.52
CA LYS A 156 -14.45 -13.17 -27.41
C LYS A 156 -14.92 -13.08 -28.86
N ARG A 157 -14.19 -12.35 -29.70
CA ARG A 157 -14.53 -12.21 -31.13
C ARG A 157 -13.34 -12.52 -32.03
N ALA A 158 -13.62 -13.01 -33.23
CA ALA A 158 -12.58 -13.25 -34.22
C ALA A 158 -11.88 -11.93 -34.59
N TYR A 159 -10.56 -11.97 -34.64
CA TYR A 159 -9.69 -10.87 -35.06
C TYR A 159 -8.93 -11.25 -36.34
N THR A 160 -8.73 -10.27 -37.22
CA THR A 160 -7.86 -10.36 -38.39
C THR A 160 -7.28 -8.97 -38.64
N HIS A 161 -5.95 -8.86 -38.61
CA HIS A 161 -5.26 -7.59 -38.83
C HIS A 161 -5.47 -7.12 -40.28
N SER A 162 -5.65 -5.81 -40.50
CA SER A 162 -5.93 -5.22 -41.83
C SER A 162 -4.83 -5.47 -42.86
N GLY A 163 -3.59 -5.60 -42.41
CA GLY A 163 -2.44 -5.99 -43.23
C GLY A 163 -2.40 -7.46 -43.65
N CYS A 164 -3.39 -8.28 -43.28
CA CYS A 164 -3.41 -9.71 -43.57
C CYS A 164 -4.52 -10.09 -44.55
N ARG A 165 -4.11 -10.53 -45.76
CA ARG A 165 -5.03 -11.01 -46.79
C ARG A 165 -5.68 -12.35 -46.42
N THR A 166 -4.95 -13.24 -45.75
CA THR A 166 -5.46 -14.49 -45.16
C THR A 166 -4.71 -14.81 -43.87
N LYS A 167 -5.32 -15.56 -42.94
CA LYS A 167 -4.64 -16.00 -41.70
C LYS A 167 -3.46 -16.95 -41.96
N LYS A 168 -3.50 -17.74 -43.05
CA LYS A 168 -2.44 -18.70 -43.41
C LYS A 168 -1.13 -18.02 -43.80
N SER A 169 -1.20 -16.86 -44.44
CA SER A 169 -0.04 -16.10 -44.91
C SER A 169 0.38 -14.95 -43.98
N CYS A 170 -0.27 -14.82 -42.81
CA CYS A 170 -0.08 -13.72 -41.87
C CYS A 170 0.94 -14.10 -40.79
N SER A 171 1.87 -13.20 -40.46
CA SER A 171 2.92 -13.47 -39.48
C SER A 171 2.35 -13.72 -38.07
N PRO A 172 3.05 -14.47 -37.20
CA PRO A 172 2.64 -14.67 -35.81
C PRO A 172 2.38 -13.35 -35.06
N THR A 173 3.21 -12.34 -35.31
CA THR A 173 3.08 -11.01 -34.70
C THR A 173 1.80 -10.30 -35.12
N LEU A 174 1.48 -10.24 -36.42
CA LEU A 174 0.23 -9.61 -36.88
C LEU A 174 -1.02 -10.37 -36.40
N ARG A 175 -0.87 -11.68 -36.11
CA ARG A 175 -1.91 -12.54 -35.52
C ARG A 175 -1.95 -12.50 -34.00
N HIS A 176 -1.06 -11.77 -33.34
CA HIS A 176 -0.95 -11.67 -31.88
C HIS A 176 -0.78 -13.05 -31.23
N ARG A 177 0.08 -13.88 -31.83
CA ARG A 177 0.41 -15.24 -31.36
C ARG A 177 1.72 -15.31 -30.61
N ASP A 178 2.48 -14.22 -30.57
CA ASP A 178 3.75 -14.05 -29.86
C ASP A 178 3.67 -12.95 -28.77
N HIS A 179 2.51 -12.28 -28.64
CA HIS A 179 2.21 -11.33 -27.58
C HIS A 179 0.70 -11.14 -27.41
N VAL A 180 0.27 -10.72 -26.23
CA VAL A 180 -1.04 -10.10 -26.00
C VAL A 180 -0.89 -8.60 -26.22
N HIS A 181 -1.65 -8.04 -27.15
CA HIS A 181 -1.73 -6.59 -27.30
C HIS A 181 -2.79 -6.03 -26.37
N ILE A 182 -2.42 -5.03 -25.57
CA ILE A 182 -3.28 -4.39 -24.58
C ILE A 182 -3.36 -2.91 -24.86
N SER A 183 -4.54 -2.40 -25.17
CA SER A 183 -4.77 -0.97 -25.34
C SER A 183 -5.58 -0.42 -24.17
N LEU A 184 -5.07 0.63 -23.54
CA LEU A 184 -5.77 1.35 -22.47
C LEU A 184 -6.57 2.51 -23.04
N SER A 185 -7.65 2.88 -22.34
CA SER A 185 -8.32 4.17 -22.50
C SER A 185 -7.35 5.32 -22.18
N ARG A 186 -7.67 6.57 -22.54
CA ARG A 186 -6.83 7.72 -22.14
C ARG A 186 -6.69 7.83 -20.62
N ALA A 187 -7.77 7.62 -19.86
CA ALA A 187 -7.75 7.61 -18.39
C ALA A 187 -6.90 6.46 -17.85
N GLY A 188 -7.03 5.25 -18.40
CA GLY A 188 -6.20 4.10 -18.03
C GLY A 188 -4.72 4.33 -18.36
N GLY A 189 -4.42 4.91 -19.53
CA GLY A 189 -3.06 5.30 -19.91
C GLY A 189 -2.49 6.33 -18.96
N ALA A 190 -3.26 7.37 -18.61
CA ALA A 190 -2.85 8.42 -17.68
C ALA A 190 -2.70 7.93 -16.23
N GLY A 191 -3.23 6.75 -15.88
CA GLY A 191 -3.22 6.23 -14.51
C GLY A 191 -4.30 6.85 -13.63
N GLU A 192 -5.42 7.29 -14.23
CA GLU A 192 -6.47 8.05 -13.54
C GLU A 192 -7.63 7.18 -13.05
N THR A 193 -7.68 5.89 -13.42
CA THR A 193 -8.72 4.95 -12.98
C THR A 193 -8.41 4.36 -11.60
N SER A 194 -9.43 3.88 -10.90
CA SER A 194 -9.35 3.43 -9.51
C SER A 194 -8.39 2.29 -9.22
N TRP A 195 -7.95 1.52 -10.23
CA TRP A 195 -6.89 0.52 -10.03
C TRP A 195 -5.57 1.18 -9.67
N TYR A 196 -5.24 2.30 -10.30
CA TYR A 196 -4.00 3.02 -10.05
C TYR A 196 -4.01 3.70 -8.69
N HIS A 197 -5.16 4.22 -8.26
CA HIS A 197 -5.34 4.82 -6.94
C HIS A 197 -5.44 3.79 -5.78
N ARG A 198 -5.86 2.54 -6.05
CA ARG A 198 -5.89 1.46 -5.03
C ARG A 198 -4.56 0.74 -4.87
N ASN A 199 -3.72 0.73 -5.89
CA ASN A 199 -2.36 0.17 -5.77
C ASN A 199 -1.42 1.08 -4.95
N ASP A 200 -1.85 2.31 -4.66
CA ASP A 200 -1.23 3.19 -3.67
C ASP A 200 -1.65 2.84 -2.21
N ALA A 201 -2.66 1.96 -2.03
CA ALA A 201 -3.18 1.49 -0.74
C ALA A 201 -3.10 -0.04 -0.55
N GLY A 202 -2.24 -0.73 -1.30
CA GLY A 202 -2.11 -2.19 -1.20
C GLY A 202 -0.99 -2.76 -2.07
N TRP A 203 0.18 -2.93 -1.45
CA TRP A 203 1.25 -3.89 -1.74
C TRP A 203 1.48 -4.32 -3.21
N GLN A 204 2.57 -3.84 -3.81
CA GLN A 204 3.33 -4.60 -4.81
C GLN A 204 4.78 -4.82 -4.28
N SER A 205 5.82 -4.95 -5.11
CA SER A 205 7.25 -4.93 -4.73
C SER A 205 8.03 -3.98 -5.67
N PRO A 206 9.07 -3.24 -5.23
CA PRO A 206 9.77 -2.22 -6.00
C PRO A 206 10.90 -2.79 -6.86
N VAL A 207 11.27 -1.98 -7.85
CA VAL A 207 12.37 -2.20 -8.78
C VAL A 207 13.64 -1.49 -8.29
N THR A 208 14.76 -2.22 -8.33
CA THR A 208 16.14 -1.76 -8.13
C THR A 208 16.54 -0.69 -9.16
N PRO A 209 17.21 0.41 -8.78
CA PRO A 209 17.89 1.28 -9.73
C PRO A 209 19.22 0.67 -10.19
N THR A 210 19.48 0.67 -11.49
CA THR A 210 20.79 0.33 -12.08
C THR A 210 21.82 1.43 -11.72
N PRO A 211 23.05 1.09 -11.30
CA PRO A 211 24.05 2.08 -10.88
C PRO A 211 24.67 2.79 -12.08
N THR A 212 24.92 4.10 -11.95
CA THR A 212 25.80 4.90 -12.81
C THR A 212 27.15 5.10 -12.08
N PRO A 213 28.31 5.16 -12.76
CA PRO A 213 29.61 5.09 -12.11
C PRO A 213 29.94 6.34 -11.27
N THR A 214 30.47 6.10 -10.07
CA THR A 214 30.86 7.09 -9.06
C THR A 214 32.16 7.80 -9.43
N THR A 215 32.21 9.13 -9.28
CA THR A 215 33.43 9.93 -9.13
C THR A 215 33.56 10.32 -7.65
N PRO A 216 34.75 10.29 -7.03
CA PRO A 216 34.88 10.39 -5.57
C PRO A 216 34.60 11.80 -5.02
N THR A 217 33.94 11.85 -3.86
CA THR A 217 33.59 13.07 -3.10
C THR A 217 34.61 13.33 -1.98
N PRO A 218 34.98 14.60 -1.69
CA PRO A 218 35.93 14.99 -0.63
C PRO A 218 35.36 14.91 0.81
N PRO A 219 36.19 15.00 1.86
CA PRO A 219 35.81 14.71 3.26
C PRO A 219 34.95 15.81 3.93
N PRO A 220 34.28 15.49 5.05
CA PRO A 220 33.14 16.27 5.58
C PRO A 220 33.56 17.50 6.40
N SER A 221 32.77 18.57 6.31
CA SER A 221 32.81 19.68 7.26
C SER A 221 31.55 19.71 8.13
N THR A 222 31.75 20.11 9.39
CA THR A 222 30.86 20.16 10.56
C THR A 222 29.51 20.86 10.33
N PRO A 223 28.40 20.43 10.97
CA PRO A 223 27.07 21.02 10.73
C PRO A 223 26.79 22.29 11.58
N PRO A 224 26.03 23.27 11.04
CA PRO A 224 25.49 24.42 11.78
C PRO A 224 24.11 24.09 12.41
N PRO A 225 23.55 24.95 13.30
CA PRO A 225 22.48 24.58 14.21
C PRO A 225 21.06 24.58 13.60
N VAL A 226 20.20 23.79 14.28
CA VAL A 226 18.76 23.50 14.12
C VAL A 226 17.93 24.65 13.52
N GLY A 227 17.18 24.33 12.46
CA GLY A 227 16.23 25.21 11.78
C GLY A 227 14.88 24.51 11.50
N ASP A 228 13.89 25.33 11.14
CA ASP A 228 12.46 25.04 10.95
C ASP A 228 12.06 23.71 10.24
N PRO A 229 10.83 23.18 10.46
CA PRO A 229 10.28 21.88 10.00
C PRO A 229 10.19 21.57 8.50
N THR A 230 10.96 22.20 7.64
CA THR A 230 10.99 21.90 6.21
C THR A 230 12.29 22.48 5.67
N PRO A 231 12.99 21.86 4.71
CA PRO A 231 14.12 22.50 4.09
C PRO A 231 13.61 23.72 3.33
N ILE A 232 13.66 24.86 3.99
CA ILE A 232 13.34 26.14 3.39
C ILE A 232 14.29 26.27 2.20
N PRO A 233 13.80 26.49 0.97
CA PRO A 233 14.66 26.73 -0.16
C PRO A 233 15.67 27.82 0.17
N VAL A 234 16.96 27.49 0.11
CA VAL A 234 18.05 28.44 0.34
C VAL A 234 18.09 29.37 -0.86
N GLY A 235 17.23 30.37 -0.84
CA GLY A 235 17.18 31.39 -1.85
C GLY A 235 18.41 32.29 -1.71
N PRO A 236 19.06 32.66 -2.82
CA PRO A 236 20.23 33.52 -2.75
C PRO A 236 19.90 34.90 -2.13
N PRO A 237 20.91 35.64 -1.64
CA PRO A 237 20.70 36.89 -0.92
C PRO A 237 19.94 37.93 -1.75
N VAL A 238 19.07 38.68 -1.08
CA VAL A 238 18.31 39.79 -1.68
C VAL A 238 19.28 40.92 -2.05
N GLU A 239 19.26 41.40 -3.30
CA GLU A 239 20.15 42.48 -3.76
C GLU A 239 19.42 43.83 -3.83
N GLY A 240 19.96 44.83 -3.13
CA GLY A 240 19.27 46.09 -2.78
C GLY A 240 19.17 47.19 -3.85
N GLU A 241 19.70 47.04 -5.06
CA GLU A 241 19.63 48.09 -6.09
C GLU A 241 19.45 47.54 -7.52
N LEU A 242 18.44 48.02 -8.25
CA LEU A 242 18.29 47.75 -9.69
C LEU A 242 19.22 48.67 -10.50
N ARG A 243 20.46 48.22 -10.74
CA ARG A 243 21.41 48.89 -11.63
C ARG A 243 21.92 47.95 -12.70
N PHE A 244 21.49 48.14 -13.95
CA PHE A 244 21.93 47.30 -15.06
C PHE A 244 23.30 47.71 -15.63
N THR A 245 24.36 47.34 -14.94
CA THR A 245 25.75 47.48 -15.38
C THR A 245 26.27 46.16 -15.97
N LYS A 246 27.50 46.12 -16.49
CA LYS A 246 28.13 44.84 -16.89
C LYS A 246 28.17 43.84 -15.72
N LYS A 247 28.34 44.32 -14.47
CA LYS A 247 28.53 43.49 -13.25
C LYS A 247 27.24 43.20 -12.47
N LYS A 248 26.22 44.05 -12.55
CA LYS A 248 24.92 43.87 -11.90
C LYS A 248 23.86 43.92 -13.00
N GLN A 249 23.22 42.80 -13.32
CA GLN A 249 22.25 42.73 -14.42
C GLN A 249 20.82 42.43 -13.97
N LEU A 250 20.61 42.35 -12.65
CA LEU A 250 19.32 42.00 -12.06
C LEU A 250 19.18 42.62 -10.66
N ALA A 251 17.96 42.62 -10.13
CA ALA A 251 17.66 42.83 -8.72
C ALA A 251 16.75 41.70 -8.23
N ARG A 252 16.88 41.34 -6.95
CA ARG A 252 16.06 40.31 -6.31
C ARG A 252 15.27 40.89 -5.17
N VAL A 253 14.06 40.40 -4.98
CA VAL A 253 13.14 40.81 -3.94
C VAL A 253 12.54 39.56 -3.33
N ALA A 254 12.60 39.44 -2.01
CA ALA A 254 11.78 38.47 -1.29
C ALA A 254 10.33 38.97 -1.29
N VAL A 255 9.39 38.16 -1.77
CA VAL A 255 7.98 38.51 -1.73
C VAL A 255 7.50 38.33 -0.28
N PRO A 256 6.89 39.35 0.34
CA PRO A 256 6.34 39.19 1.69
C PRO A 256 5.20 38.17 1.71
N LEU A 257 5.28 37.23 2.64
CA LEU A 257 4.31 36.13 2.83
C LEU A 257 3.15 36.52 3.76
N ASP A 258 3.36 37.54 4.58
CA ASP A 258 2.43 38.13 5.55
C ASP A 258 1.35 39.03 4.90
N LYS A 259 1.23 39.01 3.57
CA LYS A 259 0.34 39.87 2.76
C LYS A 259 0.70 41.36 2.77
N SER A 260 1.82 41.75 3.38
CA SER A 260 2.34 43.11 3.28
C SER A 260 2.82 43.39 1.84
N THR A 261 3.00 44.66 1.51
CA THR A 261 3.51 45.06 0.20
C THR A 261 4.96 45.47 0.30
N TYR A 262 5.84 44.77 -0.41
CA TYR A 262 7.19 45.26 -0.64
C TYR A 262 7.15 46.42 -1.62
N THR A 263 7.85 47.51 -1.32
CA THR A 263 8.05 48.64 -2.24
C THR A 263 9.53 48.85 -2.47
N SER A 264 9.97 48.79 -3.74
CA SER A 264 11.39 48.93 -4.08
C SER A 264 11.89 50.36 -3.87
N LYS A 265 13.15 50.50 -3.43
CA LYS A 265 13.82 51.82 -3.36
C LYS A 265 14.15 52.39 -4.76
N TRP A 266 14.21 51.53 -5.76
CA TRP A 266 14.48 51.85 -7.16
C TRP A 266 13.19 51.87 -8.00
N LYS A 267 13.22 52.53 -9.18
CA LYS A 267 12.04 52.69 -10.06
C LYS A 267 12.17 51.85 -11.33
N LEU A 268 11.09 51.20 -11.74
CA LEU A 268 10.95 50.70 -13.11
C LEU A 268 10.60 51.88 -14.01
N ARG A 269 11.25 52.00 -15.17
CA ARG A 269 11.09 53.16 -16.07
C ARG A 269 10.00 52.88 -17.11
N LYS A 270 9.15 53.88 -17.37
CA LYS A 270 8.11 53.83 -18.40
C LYS A 270 8.69 53.38 -19.74
N GLY A 271 8.02 52.43 -20.40
CA GLY A 271 8.37 51.96 -21.75
C GLY A 271 9.64 51.09 -21.85
N LYS A 272 10.33 50.81 -20.75
CA LYS A 272 11.47 49.88 -20.75
C LYS A 272 10.97 48.44 -20.53
N GLN A 273 11.56 47.50 -21.25
CA GLN A 273 11.28 46.07 -21.10
C GLN A 273 12.13 45.48 -19.97
N TYR A 274 11.47 44.79 -19.06
CA TYR A 274 12.08 44.01 -17.98
C TYR A 274 11.62 42.57 -18.08
N LYS A 275 12.50 41.62 -17.77
CA LYS A 275 12.08 40.25 -17.49
C LYS A 275 11.80 40.15 -16.00
N ILE A 276 10.57 39.75 -15.66
CA ILE A 276 10.17 39.45 -14.29
C ILE A 276 10.11 37.93 -14.19
N THR A 277 10.95 37.36 -13.34
CA THR A 277 10.95 35.94 -13.02
C THR A 277 10.60 35.78 -11.55
N VAL A 278 9.58 35.01 -11.22
CA VAL A 278 9.24 34.66 -9.84
C VAL A 278 9.37 33.15 -9.70
N ALA A 279 10.07 32.71 -8.67
CA ALA A 279 10.26 31.30 -8.37
C ALA A 279 10.12 31.05 -6.87
N GLY A 280 9.67 29.84 -6.52
CA GLY A 280 9.55 29.39 -5.15
C GLY A 280 8.15 28.89 -4.80
N LEU A 281 8.04 28.34 -3.60
CA LEU A 281 6.86 27.66 -3.06
C LEU A 281 6.56 28.20 -1.67
N VAL A 282 5.28 28.18 -1.29
CA VAL A 282 4.78 28.66 0.00
C VAL A 282 3.74 27.71 0.57
N GLY A 283 3.76 27.51 1.88
CA GLY A 283 2.74 26.75 2.62
C GLY A 283 1.80 27.68 3.39
N TYR A 284 0.51 27.32 3.45
CA TYR A 284 -0.53 28.12 4.12
C TYR A 284 -1.02 27.54 5.46
N GLY A 285 -0.36 26.50 5.97
CA GLY A 285 -0.65 25.91 7.28
C GLY A 285 -0.64 24.40 7.21
N ALA A 286 -1.66 23.81 6.58
CA ALA A 286 -1.69 22.36 6.37
C ALA A 286 -0.69 21.93 5.28
N PRO A 287 -0.13 20.71 5.34
CA PRO A 287 0.90 20.25 4.40
C PRO A 287 0.47 20.22 2.93
N ASP A 288 -0.82 20.01 2.67
CA ASP A 288 -1.41 20.01 1.32
C ASP A 288 -1.82 21.41 0.85
N GLN A 289 -1.73 22.43 1.70
CA GLN A 289 -2.05 23.81 1.35
C GLN A 289 -0.81 24.52 0.84
N VAL A 290 -0.44 24.23 -0.41
CA VAL A 290 0.76 24.76 -1.05
C VAL A 290 0.40 25.68 -2.21
N GLY A 291 1.18 26.75 -2.40
CA GLY A 291 1.09 27.65 -3.52
C GLY A 291 2.44 28.05 -4.08
N ASP A 292 2.43 28.63 -5.27
CA ASP A 292 3.58 29.27 -5.89
C ASP A 292 3.22 30.69 -6.37
N ALA A 293 4.01 31.25 -7.27
CA ALA A 293 3.80 32.60 -7.79
C ALA A 293 2.51 32.79 -8.62
N ASN A 294 1.82 31.72 -9.02
CA ASN A 294 0.71 31.76 -9.96
C ASN A 294 -0.40 30.71 -9.69
N CYS A 295 -0.07 29.63 -8.99
CA CYS A 295 -0.87 28.44 -8.85
C CYS A 295 -0.94 27.97 -7.39
N VAL A 296 -1.97 27.20 -7.09
CA VAL A 296 -2.18 26.51 -5.81
C VAL A 296 -2.33 25.03 -6.06
N TRP A 297 -1.85 24.21 -5.13
CA TRP A 297 -2.10 22.79 -5.15
C TRP A 297 -3.57 22.49 -4.85
N SER A 298 -4.13 21.56 -5.61
CA SER A 298 -5.47 21.01 -5.36
C SER A 298 -5.31 19.58 -4.85
N PRO A 299 -5.56 19.33 -3.56
CA PRO A 299 -5.53 17.97 -3.00
C PRO A 299 -6.53 17.04 -3.69
N THR A 300 -7.69 17.58 -4.09
CA THR A 300 -8.77 16.83 -4.75
C THR A 300 -8.40 16.32 -6.13
N THR A 301 -7.76 17.16 -6.95
CA THR A 301 -7.38 16.79 -8.33
C THR A 301 -5.92 16.36 -8.43
N ARG A 302 -5.18 16.38 -7.31
CA ARG A 302 -3.74 16.11 -7.22
C ARG A 302 -2.94 16.84 -8.31
N SER A 303 -3.27 18.12 -8.50
CA SER A 303 -2.70 18.93 -9.59
C SER A 303 -2.57 20.40 -9.20
N TRP A 304 -1.63 21.10 -9.84
CA TRP A 304 -1.50 22.54 -9.72
C TRP A 304 -2.58 23.26 -10.53
N LEU A 305 -3.37 24.09 -9.85
CA LEU A 305 -4.43 24.88 -10.46
C LEU A 305 -4.07 26.36 -10.43
N HIS A 306 -4.29 27.05 -11.54
CA HIS A 306 -4.09 28.50 -11.57
C HIS A 306 -5.06 29.19 -10.62
N SER A 307 -4.52 30.14 -9.85
CA SER A 307 -5.30 30.92 -8.91
C SER A 307 -5.06 32.41 -9.12
N GLY A 308 -6.06 33.23 -8.79
CA GLY A 308 -5.88 34.68 -8.68
C GLY A 308 -5.03 35.10 -7.47
N ASN A 309 -4.51 34.14 -6.71
CA ASN A 309 -3.88 34.31 -5.40
C ASN A 309 -2.34 34.39 -5.48
N GLY A 310 -1.77 34.36 -6.69
CA GLY A 310 -0.33 34.45 -6.95
C GLY A 310 0.30 35.84 -6.66
N VAL A 311 1.51 36.05 -7.17
CA VAL A 311 2.27 37.29 -6.93
C VAL A 311 1.79 38.41 -7.85
N LYS A 312 1.38 39.52 -7.22
CA LYS A 312 1.05 40.77 -7.92
C LYS A 312 2.24 41.70 -7.98
N VAL A 313 2.48 42.25 -9.16
CA VAL A 313 3.49 43.30 -9.39
C VAL A 313 2.76 44.57 -9.81
N ASN A 314 2.92 45.63 -9.03
CA ASN A 314 2.23 46.91 -9.21
C ASN A 314 0.69 46.85 -9.23
N GLY A 315 0.10 45.76 -8.72
CA GLY A 315 -1.34 45.50 -8.71
C GLY A 315 -1.78 44.41 -9.68
N ASP A 316 -0.93 44.06 -10.65
CA ASP A 316 -1.27 43.16 -11.75
C ASP A 316 -0.74 41.75 -11.52
N LEU A 317 -1.52 40.74 -11.91
CA LEU A 317 -1.04 39.35 -12.07
C LEU A 317 -0.37 39.25 -13.44
N LEU A 318 0.94 39.05 -13.45
CA LEU A 318 1.74 39.16 -14.69
C LEU A 318 1.83 37.86 -15.50
N PHE A 319 1.43 36.74 -14.91
CA PHE A 319 1.60 35.41 -15.50
C PHE A 319 0.29 34.90 -16.10
N GLY A 320 0.40 34.03 -17.11
CA GLY A 320 -0.75 33.38 -17.74
C GLY A 320 -1.43 32.37 -16.83
N ARG A 321 -2.49 31.71 -17.33
CA ARG A 321 -3.26 30.72 -16.56
C ARG A 321 -2.62 29.32 -16.45
N THR A 322 -1.39 29.17 -16.92
CA THR A 322 -0.66 27.90 -16.94
C THR A 322 0.19 27.75 -15.70
N CYS A 323 0.16 26.58 -15.07
CA CYS A 323 1.07 26.19 -14.01
C CYS A 323 2.29 25.48 -14.59
N THR A 324 3.46 25.68 -13.99
CA THR A 324 4.71 25.02 -14.41
C THR A 324 5.22 24.13 -13.27
N GLY A 325 5.71 22.94 -13.61
CA GLY A 325 6.22 21.97 -12.62
C GLY A 325 7.58 22.36 -12.01
N ASP A 326 8.27 23.35 -12.58
CA ASP A 326 9.47 23.94 -11.99
C ASP A 326 9.15 25.08 -11.00
N HIS A 327 7.89 25.51 -10.91
CA HIS A 327 7.43 26.66 -10.12
C HIS A 327 8.17 27.95 -10.46
N VAL A 328 8.63 28.08 -11.71
CA VAL A 328 9.32 29.27 -12.23
C VAL A 328 8.45 29.95 -13.28
N TYR A 329 8.03 31.16 -12.98
CA TYR A 329 7.20 31.96 -13.87
C TYR A 329 7.99 33.15 -14.38
N ALA A 330 8.10 33.29 -15.70
CA ALA A 330 8.81 34.40 -16.32
C ALA A 330 7.94 35.10 -17.37
N THR A 331 7.99 36.43 -17.38
CA THR A 331 7.26 37.26 -18.36
C THR A 331 7.99 38.57 -18.64
N THR A 332 7.72 39.16 -19.81
CA THR A 332 8.22 40.49 -20.15
C THR A 332 7.24 41.54 -19.64
N TYR A 333 7.71 42.44 -18.78
CA TYR A 333 6.93 43.53 -18.19
C TYR A 333 7.38 44.89 -18.73
N VAL A 334 6.43 45.70 -19.19
CA VAL A 334 6.65 47.06 -19.68
C VAL A 334 5.85 48.04 -18.81
N PRO A 335 6.50 48.81 -17.93
CA PRO A 335 5.80 49.75 -17.06
C PRO A 335 5.15 50.87 -17.88
N THR A 336 3.90 51.19 -17.56
CA THR A 336 3.18 52.35 -18.14
C THR A 336 3.54 53.68 -17.47
N LYS A 337 4.12 53.62 -16.26
CA LYS A 337 4.58 54.78 -15.47
C LYS A 337 5.95 54.49 -14.84
N SER A 338 6.77 55.53 -14.70
CA SER A 338 8.04 55.45 -13.99
C SER A 338 7.80 55.52 -12.46
N LYS A 339 7.73 54.38 -11.78
CA LYS A 339 7.42 54.30 -10.34
C LYS A 339 8.19 53.18 -9.63
N PRO A 340 8.32 53.24 -8.29
CA PRO A 340 8.74 52.08 -7.50
C PRO A 340 7.91 50.84 -7.83
N MET A 341 8.58 49.69 -7.87
CA MET A 341 7.91 48.40 -8.01
C MET A 341 7.28 48.02 -6.68
N ARG A 342 5.99 47.71 -6.70
CA ARG A 342 5.27 47.13 -5.57
C ARG A 342 5.07 45.65 -5.81
N VAL A 343 5.34 44.81 -4.81
CA VAL A 343 5.16 43.35 -4.90
C VAL A 343 4.37 42.88 -3.70
N LYS A 344 3.35 42.04 -3.94
CA LYS A 344 2.49 41.49 -2.89
C LYS A 344 2.00 40.10 -3.30
N LEU A 345 1.93 39.19 -2.33
CA LEU A 345 1.20 37.93 -2.49
C LEU A 345 -0.31 38.20 -2.41
N ALA A 346 -1.07 37.79 -3.43
CA ALA A 346 -2.50 38.09 -3.54
C ALA A 346 -3.42 37.12 -2.79
N SER A 347 -2.86 36.09 -2.15
CA SER A 347 -3.60 35.11 -1.35
C SER A 347 -4.43 35.76 -0.24
N THR A 348 -5.60 35.19 0.00
CA THR A 348 -6.50 35.56 1.11
C THR A 348 -5.90 35.18 2.46
N THR A 349 -5.11 34.11 2.47
CA THR A 349 -4.42 33.56 3.65
C THR A 349 -2.96 33.97 3.62
N ALA A 350 -2.40 34.35 4.77
CA ALA A 350 -0.95 34.56 4.87
C ALA A 350 -0.25 33.20 4.72
N ALA A 351 0.86 33.16 3.99
CA ALA A 351 1.69 31.96 3.97
C ALA A 351 2.55 31.91 5.24
N GLY A 352 2.58 30.74 5.89
CA GLY A 352 3.31 30.50 7.13
C GLY A 352 4.71 29.95 6.91
N THR A 353 4.96 29.30 5.77
CA THR A 353 6.24 28.65 5.44
C THR A 353 6.65 28.85 3.98
N GLY A 354 7.89 28.50 3.65
CA GLY A 354 8.43 28.58 2.29
C GLY A 354 8.99 29.96 1.92
N ARG A 355 9.19 30.19 0.62
CA ARG A 355 9.79 31.43 0.10
C ARG A 355 9.45 31.66 -1.36
N LEU A 356 9.09 32.89 -1.69
CA LEU A 356 8.95 33.38 -3.07
C LEU A 356 10.02 34.45 -3.36
N VAL A 357 10.76 34.28 -4.45
CA VAL A 357 11.80 35.20 -4.90
C VAL A 357 11.41 35.79 -6.26
N LEU A 358 11.24 37.10 -6.30
CA LEU A 358 11.04 37.85 -7.53
C LEU A 358 12.37 38.44 -8.01
N THR A 359 12.76 38.11 -9.23
CA THR A 359 13.93 38.63 -9.94
C THR A 359 13.50 39.56 -11.06
N VAL A 360 14.05 40.78 -11.08
CA VAL A 360 13.91 41.74 -12.17
C VAL A 360 15.22 41.80 -12.92
N SER A 361 15.21 41.45 -14.21
CA SER A 361 16.41 41.44 -15.05
C SER A 361 16.17 42.11 -16.42
N ARG A 362 17.20 42.24 -17.25
CA ARG A 362 17.00 42.59 -18.67
C ARG A 362 16.35 41.39 -19.37
N LYS A 363 15.65 41.66 -20.47
CA LYS A 363 14.91 40.64 -21.24
C LYS A 363 15.73 39.37 -21.53
N GLU A 364 16.98 39.54 -21.98
CA GLU A 364 17.86 38.45 -22.40
C GLU A 364 18.80 37.94 -21.28
N THR A 365 18.65 38.43 -20.04
CA THR A 365 19.49 37.96 -18.94
C THR A 365 19.03 36.57 -18.49
N ASP A 366 19.95 35.61 -18.51
CA ASP A 366 19.75 34.32 -17.86
C ASP A 366 19.82 34.48 -16.33
N VAL A 367 18.83 33.93 -15.63
CA VAL A 367 18.67 34.00 -14.19
C VAL A 367 18.60 32.61 -13.54
N SER A 368 18.75 31.54 -14.32
CA SER A 368 18.65 30.13 -13.88
C SER A 368 19.50 29.84 -12.63
N ALA A 369 20.79 30.19 -12.66
CA ALA A 369 21.73 30.03 -11.55
C ALA A 369 21.44 30.92 -10.32
N LYS A 370 20.37 31.72 -10.35
CA LYS A 370 19.95 32.62 -9.27
C LYS A 370 18.56 32.28 -8.73
N LEU A 371 17.93 31.22 -9.24
CA LEU A 371 16.68 30.69 -8.73
C LEU A 371 16.94 29.89 -7.43
N PRO A 372 15.90 29.71 -6.58
CA PRO A 372 16.03 28.87 -5.40
C PRO A 372 16.42 27.44 -5.78
N THR A 373 17.35 26.85 -5.02
CA THR A 373 17.67 25.43 -5.10
C THR A 373 17.01 24.70 -3.95
N TYR A 374 16.61 23.46 -4.20
CA TYR A 374 16.05 22.56 -3.20
C TYR A 374 17.00 21.39 -3.01
N PRO A 375 17.06 20.81 -1.80
CA PRO A 375 17.81 19.58 -1.60
C PRO A 375 17.27 18.46 -2.49
N ALA A 376 18.15 17.53 -2.83
CA ALA A 376 17.72 16.26 -3.41
C ALA A 376 16.95 15.49 -2.33
N LEU A 377 15.79 14.93 -2.70
CA LEU A 377 15.04 14.06 -1.82
C LEU A 377 15.54 12.62 -1.95
N ALA A 378 15.51 11.88 -0.85
CA ALA A 378 15.57 10.43 -0.92
C ALA A 378 14.29 9.88 -1.57
N ALA A 379 14.46 8.89 -2.46
CA ALA A 379 13.34 8.16 -3.01
C ALA A 379 12.67 7.31 -1.92
N ALA A 380 11.41 6.92 -2.15
CA ALA A 380 10.71 5.97 -1.31
C ALA A 380 11.52 4.67 -1.13
N PRO A 381 11.46 4.03 0.06
CA PRO A 381 12.21 2.82 0.35
C PRO A 381 12.02 1.73 -0.71
N ALA A 382 13.13 1.27 -1.30
CA ALA A 382 13.13 0.17 -2.24
C ALA A 382 13.25 -1.19 -1.53
N VAL A 383 12.96 -2.27 -2.25
CA VAL A 383 13.05 -3.65 -1.79
C VAL A 383 14.38 -4.16 -2.22
N LEU A 384 15.06 -4.65 -1.21
CA LEU A 384 16.25 -5.42 -1.36
C LEU A 384 15.86 -6.85 -1.75
N PRO A 385 16.72 -7.59 -2.47
CA PRO A 385 16.49 -9.01 -2.70
C PRO A 385 16.22 -9.73 -1.38
N SER A 386 15.18 -10.56 -1.33
CA SER A 386 14.84 -11.31 -0.12
C SER A 386 15.89 -12.38 0.16
N SER A 387 16.42 -12.41 1.38
CA SER A 387 17.03 -13.61 1.96
C SER A 387 15.92 -14.60 2.36
N ARG A 388 16.20 -15.90 2.27
CA ARG A 388 15.36 -16.90 2.94
C ARG A 388 15.57 -16.75 4.45
N GLY A 389 14.53 -16.42 5.17
CA GLY A 389 14.44 -16.60 6.62
C GLY A 389 14.41 -18.08 6.99
N SER A 390 14.60 -18.37 8.28
CA SER A 390 14.70 -19.75 8.78
C SER A 390 13.34 -20.37 9.12
N LEU A 391 12.34 -19.56 9.51
CA LEU A 391 11.05 -20.01 10.07
C LEU A 391 9.86 -19.19 9.55
N ASN A 392 8.68 -19.81 9.50
CA ASN A 392 7.42 -19.14 9.15
C ASN A 392 6.82 -18.39 10.35
N THR A 393 6.15 -17.26 10.09
CA THR A 393 5.62 -16.35 11.14
C THR A 393 4.28 -16.83 11.68
N LEU A 394 4.23 -17.10 12.99
CA LEU A 394 2.97 -17.17 13.77
C LEU A 394 2.62 -15.80 14.36
N ALA A 395 3.55 -15.24 15.13
CA ALA A 395 3.51 -13.87 15.60
C ALA A 395 4.95 -13.36 15.77
N GLU A 396 5.18 -12.10 15.41
CA GLU A 396 6.46 -11.42 15.62
C GLU A 396 6.23 -9.94 15.91
N THR A 397 7.10 -9.34 16.73
CA THR A 397 7.16 -7.89 16.92
C THR A 397 8.56 -7.37 16.59
N VAL A 398 8.63 -6.34 15.74
CA VAL A 398 9.85 -5.72 15.24
C VAL A 398 9.86 -4.23 15.57
N GLN A 399 11.01 -3.72 16.02
CA GLN A 399 11.25 -2.29 16.14
C GLN A 399 11.81 -1.75 14.81
N VAL A 400 11.22 -0.67 14.31
CA VAL A 400 11.64 0.01 13.08
C VAL A 400 12.15 1.40 13.46
N PRO A 401 13.47 1.58 13.68
CA PRO A 401 14.05 2.88 14.01
C PRO A 401 13.84 3.87 12.87
N ALA A 402 13.50 5.13 13.20
CA ALA A 402 13.34 6.17 12.19
C ALA A 402 14.66 6.66 11.58
N ASP A 403 15.79 6.40 12.26
CA ASP A 403 17.15 6.69 11.80
C ASP A 403 17.77 5.53 10.98
N ALA A 404 17.00 4.47 10.70
CA ALA A 404 17.47 3.32 9.94
C ALA A 404 17.80 3.71 8.50
N THR A 405 19.09 3.58 8.13
CA THR A 405 19.57 3.87 6.76
C THR A 405 19.31 2.75 5.75
N THR A 406 18.87 1.58 6.23
CA THR A 406 18.47 0.43 5.42
C THR A 406 17.19 -0.19 5.99
N PRO A 407 16.34 -0.81 5.16
CA PRO A 407 15.15 -1.50 5.66
C PRO A 407 15.47 -2.54 6.74
N VAL A 408 14.68 -2.54 7.80
CA VAL A 408 14.68 -3.56 8.87
C VAL A 408 13.95 -4.80 8.36
N LEU A 409 14.54 -5.98 8.53
CA LEU A 409 13.91 -7.23 8.16
C LEU A 409 13.15 -7.82 9.35
N THR A 410 11.99 -8.43 9.11
CA THR A 410 11.44 -9.39 10.06
C THR A 410 12.38 -10.58 10.19
N THR A 411 12.38 -11.21 11.36
CA THR A 411 13.17 -12.41 11.66
C THR A 411 12.53 -13.62 10.98
N GLN A 412 11.22 -13.77 11.11
CA GLN A 412 10.39 -14.82 10.51
C GLN A 412 9.84 -14.40 9.13
N GLU A 413 9.43 -15.39 8.34
CA GLU A 413 8.85 -15.20 7.00
C GLU A 413 7.33 -15.25 7.05
N VAL A 414 6.65 -14.41 6.27
CA VAL A 414 5.24 -14.67 5.95
C VAL A 414 5.17 -15.81 4.95
N GLU A 415 4.09 -16.60 4.96
CA GLU A 415 3.88 -17.73 4.04
C GLU A 415 2.96 -17.34 2.88
N ALA A 416 3.36 -17.66 1.64
CA ALA A 416 2.54 -17.41 0.45
C ALA A 416 1.12 -17.99 0.59
N GLY A 417 0.11 -17.16 0.34
CA GLY A 417 -1.31 -17.52 0.43
C GLY A 417 -1.91 -17.44 1.84
N ALA A 418 -1.10 -17.28 2.89
CA ALA A 418 -1.60 -17.10 4.25
C ALA A 418 -2.00 -15.64 4.50
N ARG A 419 -3.02 -15.46 5.35
CA ARG A 419 -3.51 -14.17 5.82
C ARG A 419 -2.80 -13.77 7.11
N TYR A 420 -2.48 -12.49 7.20
CA TYR A 420 -1.82 -11.87 8.33
C TYR A 420 -2.50 -10.57 8.71
N ARG A 421 -2.43 -10.22 10.00
CA ARG A 421 -2.68 -8.89 10.54
C ARG A 421 -1.33 -8.24 10.82
N MET A 422 -1.14 -7.02 10.34
CA MET A 422 -0.04 -6.16 10.75
C MET A 422 -0.59 -5.01 11.57
N THR A 423 -0.02 -4.78 12.75
CA THR A 423 -0.30 -3.64 13.61
C THR A 423 0.95 -2.80 13.71
N VAL A 424 0.85 -1.52 13.38
CA VAL A 424 1.91 -0.52 13.54
C VAL A 424 1.50 0.36 14.70
N SER A 425 2.41 0.65 15.62
CA SER A 425 2.11 1.47 16.79
C SER A 425 3.32 2.26 17.27
N GLY A 426 3.05 3.33 18.02
CA GLY A 426 4.05 4.24 18.53
C GLY A 426 4.26 5.45 17.64
N VAL A 427 5.17 6.32 18.07
CA VAL A 427 5.52 7.56 17.37
C VAL A 427 7.03 7.66 17.27
N ALA A 428 7.53 8.00 16.10
CA ALA A 428 8.93 8.31 15.85
C ALA A 428 9.08 9.77 15.37
N ASP A 429 10.25 10.35 15.61
CA ASP A 429 10.61 11.72 15.24
C ASP A 429 11.46 11.68 13.96
N LEU A 430 11.06 12.46 12.95
CA LEU A 430 11.72 12.58 11.65
C LEU A 430 12.58 13.85 11.56
N GLY A 431 12.96 14.42 12.70
CA GLY A 431 13.67 15.68 12.75
C GLY A 431 12.78 16.88 12.45
N GLY A 432 13.32 18.08 12.69
CA GLY A 432 12.63 19.34 12.39
C GLY A 432 11.29 19.56 13.09
N GLY A 433 10.90 18.76 14.09
CA GLY A 433 9.57 18.81 14.71
C GLY A 433 8.47 18.10 13.90
N VAL A 434 8.87 17.20 13.01
CA VAL A 434 7.99 16.27 12.29
C VAL A 434 7.96 14.94 13.03
N GLN A 435 6.77 14.38 13.18
CA GLN A 435 6.57 13.06 13.79
C GLN A 435 5.83 12.12 12.83
N THR A 436 5.99 10.82 12.99
CA THR A 436 5.22 9.80 12.27
C THR A 436 4.80 8.67 13.19
N ASP A 437 3.64 8.09 12.92
CA ASP A 437 3.19 6.83 13.52
C ASP A 437 3.13 5.68 12.48
N GLY A 438 3.68 5.92 11.28
CA GLY A 438 3.76 4.96 10.19
C GLY A 438 2.57 4.96 9.22
N GLN A 439 1.51 5.71 9.52
CA GLN A 439 0.36 5.93 8.61
C GLN A 439 -0.06 7.40 8.56
N CYS A 440 0.17 8.11 9.65
CA CYS A 440 -0.09 9.52 9.80
C CYS A 440 1.21 10.25 10.15
N ILE A 441 1.20 11.55 9.88
CA ILE A 441 2.34 12.43 10.08
C ILE A 441 1.92 13.66 10.89
N GLY A 442 2.68 13.92 11.95
CA GLY A 442 2.55 15.07 12.82
C GLY A 442 3.39 16.23 12.31
N VAL A 443 2.74 17.33 11.91
CA VAL A 443 3.41 18.56 11.46
C VAL A 443 2.77 19.76 12.16
N GLY A 444 3.59 20.60 12.81
CA GLY A 444 3.11 21.80 13.49
C GLY A 444 2.12 21.51 14.62
N GLY A 445 2.23 20.34 15.27
CA GLY A 445 1.36 19.90 16.36
C GLY A 445 0.00 19.32 15.92
N ALA A 446 -0.25 19.20 14.62
CA ALA A 446 -1.44 18.54 14.07
C ALA A 446 -1.05 17.27 13.31
N TRP A 447 -1.93 16.27 13.30
CA TRP A 447 -1.72 14.99 12.63
C TRP A 447 -2.57 14.88 11.35
N TYR A 448 -1.96 14.32 10.30
CA TYR A 448 -2.57 14.19 8.98
C TYR A 448 -2.42 12.75 8.48
N GLN A 449 -3.47 12.21 7.86
CA GLN A 449 -3.47 10.86 7.27
C GLN A 449 -2.59 10.74 6.02
N ALA A 450 -2.28 11.87 5.38
CA ALA A 450 -1.31 11.93 4.31
C ALA A 450 -0.69 13.33 4.29
N ALA A 451 0.62 13.41 4.16
CA ALA A 451 1.29 14.68 3.94
C ALA A 451 2.61 14.54 3.22
N SER A 452 2.98 15.60 2.51
CA SER A 452 4.32 15.73 1.98
C SER A 452 5.17 16.63 2.87
N LEU A 453 6.41 16.18 3.12
CA LEU A 453 7.45 17.00 3.71
C LEU A 453 8.17 17.89 2.68
N ASP A 454 7.79 17.81 1.40
CA ASP A 454 8.30 18.68 0.34
C ASP A 454 7.16 19.39 -0.41
N LEU A 455 7.17 20.72 -0.34
CA LEU A 455 6.24 21.60 -1.05
C LEU A 455 6.27 21.43 -2.58
N ARG A 456 7.33 20.85 -3.16
CA ARG A 456 7.40 20.55 -4.61
C ARG A 456 6.51 19.39 -5.02
N SER A 457 6.27 18.47 -4.10
CA SER A 457 5.44 17.30 -4.33
C SER A 457 4.35 17.20 -3.25
N PRO A 458 3.38 18.12 -3.19
CA PRO A 458 2.36 18.13 -2.13
C PRO A 458 1.42 16.92 -2.16
N GLY A 459 1.47 16.11 -3.22
CA GLY A 459 0.74 14.85 -3.32
C GLY A 459 1.48 13.65 -2.72
N ASP A 460 2.80 13.74 -2.51
CA ASP A 460 3.56 12.64 -1.93
C ASP A 460 3.16 12.41 -0.47
N ASP A 461 3.31 11.18 -0.01
CA ASP A 461 2.89 10.74 1.31
C ASP A 461 4.08 10.24 2.14
N HIS A 462 4.83 11.22 2.63
CA HIS A 462 6.06 11.05 3.39
C HIS A 462 5.76 10.64 4.84
N GLY A 463 6.74 10.07 5.53
CA GLY A 463 6.63 9.62 6.92
C GLY A 463 5.95 8.26 7.08
N ASN A 464 5.27 7.73 6.07
CA ASN A 464 4.68 6.40 6.15
C ASN A 464 5.70 5.29 6.40
N LEU A 465 5.26 4.25 7.10
CA LEU A 465 5.93 2.97 7.11
C LEU A 465 5.80 2.36 5.72
N TYR A 466 6.88 1.81 5.21
CA TYR A 466 6.94 1.05 3.97
C TYR A 466 7.16 -0.41 4.30
N VAL A 467 6.32 -1.27 3.71
CA VAL A 467 6.42 -2.72 3.83
C VAL A 467 6.67 -3.34 2.46
N ASN A 468 7.81 -4.02 2.32
CA ASN A 468 8.33 -4.48 1.04
C ASN A 468 8.28 -3.37 -0.03
N GLY A 469 8.64 -2.14 0.36
CA GLY A 469 8.72 -0.99 -0.55
C GLY A 469 7.37 -0.41 -0.98
N TYR A 470 6.30 -0.69 -0.25
CA TYR A 470 4.97 -0.09 -0.45
C TYR A 470 4.54 0.62 0.80
N PRO A 471 3.86 1.77 0.68
CA PRO A 471 3.29 2.40 1.86
C PRO A 471 2.36 1.41 2.56
N PHE A 472 2.52 1.34 3.88
CA PHE A 472 1.57 0.72 4.77
C PHE A 472 0.23 1.43 4.53
N GLY A 473 -0.79 0.65 4.17
CA GLY A 473 -2.08 1.22 3.76
C GLY A 473 -3.02 1.49 4.93
N GLY A 474 -2.81 0.81 6.06
CA GLY A 474 -3.64 0.89 7.25
C GLY A 474 -5.12 0.58 6.99
N ASP A 475 -5.93 0.63 8.05
CA ASP A 475 -7.37 0.73 7.92
C ASP A 475 -7.69 2.23 7.79
N PRO A 476 -8.34 2.68 6.70
CA PRO A 476 -8.65 4.10 6.52
C PRO A 476 -9.61 4.65 7.57
N THR A 477 -10.23 3.78 8.38
CA THR A 477 -11.10 4.15 9.50
C THR A 477 -10.35 4.39 10.81
N THR A 478 -9.06 4.00 10.91
CA THR A 478 -8.23 4.30 12.08
C THR A 478 -7.86 5.79 12.11
N ASP A 479 -8.12 6.44 13.25
CA ASP A 479 -7.80 7.84 13.49
C ASP A 479 -6.33 8.01 13.90
N CYS A 480 -5.67 9.06 13.41
CA CYS A 480 -4.30 9.41 13.76
C CYS A 480 -4.12 9.66 15.26
N ALA A 481 -5.19 9.98 16.01
CA ALA A 481 -5.13 10.17 17.46
C ALA A 481 -4.76 8.89 18.23
N ALA A 482 -4.95 7.70 17.64
CA ALA A 482 -4.63 6.44 18.30
C ALA A 482 -3.15 6.08 18.27
N HIS A 483 -2.37 6.65 17.33
CA HIS A 483 -0.98 6.25 17.03
C HIS A 483 -0.80 4.72 16.94
N SER A 484 -1.83 4.06 16.42
CA SER A 484 -1.87 2.63 16.19
C SER A 484 -2.79 2.32 15.03
N HIS A 485 -2.26 1.60 14.05
CA HIS A 485 -2.90 1.35 12.77
C HIS A 485 -2.80 -0.13 12.42
N VAL A 486 -3.86 -0.68 11.86
CA VAL A 486 -3.96 -2.11 11.57
C VAL A 486 -4.25 -2.29 10.09
N MET A 487 -3.61 -3.27 9.46
CA MET A 487 -4.05 -3.78 8.16
C MET A 487 -4.07 -5.31 8.17
N GLU A 488 -4.95 -5.89 7.38
CA GLU A 488 -4.91 -7.31 7.06
C GLU A 488 -4.46 -7.50 5.61
N PHE A 489 -3.58 -8.47 5.37
CA PHE A 489 -3.09 -8.77 4.03
C PHE A 489 -2.96 -10.29 3.81
N THR A 490 -2.99 -10.71 2.56
CA THR A 490 -2.61 -12.07 2.15
C THR A 490 -1.22 -12.01 1.54
N ALA A 491 -0.27 -12.77 2.08
CA ALA A 491 1.09 -12.76 1.58
C ALA A 491 1.14 -13.37 0.17
N ALA A 492 1.74 -12.65 -0.79
CA ALA A 492 1.84 -13.13 -2.17
C ALA A 492 2.97 -14.16 -2.35
N GLU A 493 4.00 -14.08 -1.51
CA GLU A 493 5.22 -14.87 -1.59
C GLU A 493 5.68 -15.23 -0.17
N THR A 494 6.41 -16.34 -0.02
CA THR A 494 7.06 -16.68 1.23
C THR A 494 8.37 -15.90 1.35
N ARG A 495 8.46 -15.01 2.34
CA ARG A 495 9.64 -14.13 2.55
C ARG A 495 9.59 -13.39 3.89
N GLN A 496 10.75 -12.90 4.33
CA GLN A 496 10.82 -11.83 5.34
C GLN A 496 10.20 -10.53 4.79
N LEU A 497 9.55 -9.77 5.68
CA LEU A 497 9.06 -8.43 5.36
C LEU A 497 10.18 -7.42 5.57
N GLN A 498 10.25 -6.43 4.70
CA GLN A 498 11.18 -5.30 4.79
C GLN A 498 10.43 -4.08 5.24
N LEU A 499 10.86 -3.48 6.35
CA LEU A 499 10.20 -2.40 7.05
C LEU A 499 11.10 -1.17 7.04
N ALA A 500 10.60 -0.04 6.58
CA ALA A 500 11.35 1.22 6.57
C ALA A 500 10.41 2.40 6.72
N VAL A 501 10.81 3.45 7.42
CA VAL A 501 10.07 4.71 7.45
C VAL A 501 10.56 5.58 6.30
N TRP A 502 9.65 6.18 5.53
CA TRP A 502 10.05 7.06 4.43
C TRP A 502 10.26 8.50 4.90
N ASP A 503 11.51 8.84 5.17
CA ASP A 503 11.94 10.23 5.32
C ASP A 503 12.69 10.67 4.03
N PRO A 504 12.22 11.70 3.32
CA PRO A 504 12.89 12.21 2.14
C PRO A 504 14.16 13.03 2.44
N PHE A 505 14.45 13.32 3.71
CA PHE A 505 15.62 14.07 4.17
C PHE A 505 16.66 13.18 4.87
N PRO A 506 17.86 13.70 5.18
CA PRO A 506 18.88 12.91 5.85
C PRO A 506 18.42 12.46 7.24
N VAL A 507 18.36 11.15 7.46
CA VAL A 507 17.84 10.53 8.70
C VAL A 507 18.69 10.75 9.97
N SER A 508 19.72 11.60 9.91
CA SER A 508 20.69 11.78 11.00
C SER A 508 20.13 12.53 12.22
N ASP A 509 19.01 13.24 12.05
CA ASP A 509 18.27 13.91 13.11
C ASP A 509 17.00 13.16 13.53
N ASN A 510 16.77 11.96 12.99
CA ASN A 510 15.64 11.12 13.35
C ASN A 510 15.90 10.44 14.69
N SER A 511 14.82 10.16 15.42
CA SER A 511 14.91 9.43 16.69
C SER A 511 13.64 8.65 17.01
N GLY A 512 13.77 7.65 17.89
CA GLY A 512 12.68 6.74 18.23
C GLY A 512 12.45 5.65 17.17
N ALA A 513 11.41 4.86 17.38
CA ALA A 513 11.10 3.71 16.54
C ALA A 513 9.58 3.45 16.52
N LEU A 514 9.10 2.89 15.41
CA LEU A 514 7.78 2.30 15.34
C LEU A 514 7.84 0.83 15.78
N THR A 515 6.79 0.38 16.46
CA THR A 515 6.61 -1.04 16.81
C THR A 515 5.67 -1.68 15.79
N VAL A 516 6.16 -2.69 15.07
CA VAL A 516 5.40 -3.43 14.06
C VAL A 516 5.18 -4.86 14.54
N THR A 517 3.92 -5.24 14.73
CA THR A 517 3.52 -6.61 15.10
C THR A 517 2.85 -7.28 13.91
N VAL A 518 3.30 -8.48 13.55
CA VAL A 518 2.75 -9.30 12.46
C VAL A 518 2.20 -10.59 13.04
N GLN A 519 0.92 -10.88 12.83
CA GLN A 519 0.23 -12.06 13.38
C GLN A 519 -0.48 -12.83 12.28
N ARG A 520 -0.33 -14.15 12.26
CA ARG A 520 -1.05 -15.03 11.33
C ARG A 520 -2.53 -15.10 11.71
N LEU A 521 -3.39 -15.05 10.69
CA LEU A 521 -4.85 -15.21 10.81
C LEU A 521 -5.35 -16.49 10.14
N SER A 522 -4.66 -16.97 9.11
CA SER A 522 -5.01 -18.23 8.46
C SER A 522 -4.79 -19.40 9.41
N SER A 523 -5.65 -20.42 9.32
CA SER A 523 -5.50 -21.67 10.04
C SER A 523 -4.27 -22.46 9.61
N LEU A 524 -3.71 -23.24 10.54
CA LEU A 524 -2.68 -24.25 10.31
C LEU A 524 -3.30 -25.55 9.81
N ALA A 525 -2.50 -26.33 9.08
CA ALA A 525 -2.90 -27.68 8.66
C ALA A 525 -3.04 -28.59 9.89
N SER A 526 -4.19 -29.24 10.04
CA SER A 526 -4.41 -30.19 11.13
C SER A 526 -3.64 -31.50 10.89
N PRO A 527 -3.05 -32.10 11.94
CA PRO A 527 -2.47 -33.43 11.86
C PRO A 527 -3.44 -34.47 11.30
N GLN A 528 -2.93 -35.42 10.51
CA GLN A 528 -3.75 -36.44 9.85
C GLN A 528 -3.90 -37.70 10.69
N LYS A 529 -5.07 -38.34 10.67
CA LYS A 529 -5.26 -39.66 11.31
C LYS A 529 -4.34 -40.73 10.73
N ALA A 530 -3.95 -41.74 11.52
CA ALA A 530 -3.28 -42.91 10.96
C ALA A 530 -4.21 -43.66 9.98
N ARG A 531 -3.64 -44.43 9.05
CA ARG A 531 -4.46 -45.30 8.19
C ARG A 531 -5.12 -46.39 9.05
N GLY A 532 -6.35 -46.78 8.69
CA GLY A 532 -7.03 -47.91 9.33
C GLY A 532 -6.50 -49.25 8.83
N GLU A 533 -6.58 -50.28 9.68
CA GLU A 533 -6.19 -51.65 9.38
C GLU A 533 -7.30 -52.64 9.76
N SER A 534 -7.34 -53.79 9.07
CA SER A 534 -8.27 -54.86 9.42
C SER A 534 -7.77 -55.62 10.66
N PRO A 535 -8.62 -55.87 11.68
CA PRO A 535 -8.24 -56.63 12.87
C PRO A 535 -7.70 -58.01 12.54
N GLN A 536 -6.59 -58.39 13.17
CA GLN A 536 -6.01 -59.73 13.06
C GLN A 536 -6.19 -60.51 14.36
N SER A 537 -6.38 -61.82 14.22
CA SER A 537 -6.37 -62.76 15.35
C SER A 537 -4.94 -63.21 15.63
N GLY A 538 -4.46 -63.01 16.87
CA GLY A 538 -3.15 -63.54 17.31
C GLY A 538 -1.90 -62.74 16.91
N GLY A 539 -2.05 -61.55 16.32
CA GLY A 539 -0.91 -60.67 16.03
C GLY A 539 -0.41 -59.97 17.29
N ILE A 540 0.91 -60.02 17.54
CA ILE A 540 1.54 -59.44 18.75
C ILE A 540 1.17 -57.98 19.00
N TYR A 541 0.99 -57.19 17.94
CA TYR A 541 0.61 -55.78 18.03
C TYR A 541 -0.88 -55.57 18.38
N TRP A 542 -1.76 -56.52 18.03
CA TRP A 542 -3.19 -56.48 18.33
C TRP A 542 -3.53 -56.93 19.75
N SER A 543 -2.61 -57.63 20.42
CA SER A 543 -2.73 -58.09 21.81
C SER A 543 -1.79 -57.38 22.78
N MET A 544 -1.03 -56.39 22.29
CA MET A 544 -0.08 -55.62 23.10
C MET A 544 -0.83 -54.90 24.23
N PRO A 545 -0.40 -55.05 25.51
CA PRO A 545 -1.08 -54.44 26.65
C PRO A 545 -0.67 -52.96 26.85
N VAL A 546 0.59 -52.63 26.56
CA VAL A 546 1.18 -51.30 26.70
C VAL A 546 2.11 -51.04 25.51
N ASP A 547 2.10 -49.82 24.99
CA ASP A 547 3.02 -49.33 23.96
C ASP A 547 3.56 -47.97 24.39
N THR A 548 4.89 -47.83 24.36
CA THR A 548 5.58 -46.61 24.78
C THR A 548 6.43 -46.08 23.63
N PHE A 549 6.26 -44.81 23.30
CA PHE A 549 7.00 -44.18 22.20
C PHE A 549 7.08 -42.66 22.35
N ALA A 550 8.14 -42.09 21.79
CA ALA A 550 8.30 -40.66 21.64
C ALA A 550 7.52 -40.15 20.41
N VAL A 551 6.88 -38.99 20.54
CA VAL A 551 6.31 -38.26 19.41
C VAL A 551 7.44 -37.64 18.59
N ASN A 552 7.47 -37.88 17.28
CA ASN A 552 8.42 -37.24 16.39
C ASN A 552 8.02 -35.78 16.14
N LEU A 553 8.59 -34.89 16.94
CA LEU A 553 8.29 -33.45 16.90
C LEU A 553 8.84 -32.74 15.65
N ALA A 554 9.80 -33.35 14.95
CA ALA A 554 10.39 -32.79 13.73
C ALA A 554 9.59 -33.17 12.45
N SER A 555 8.37 -33.68 12.60
CA SER A 555 7.56 -34.17 11.49
C SER A 555 6.09 -33.80 11.66
N PRO A 556 5.43 -33.26 10.62
CA PRO A 556 3.97 -33.04 10.64
C PRO A 556 3.17 -34.33 10.77
N GLU A 557 3.79 -35.47 10.45
CA GLU A 557 3.18 -36.79 10.59
C GLU A 557 3.33 -37.37 12.00
N GLY A 558 4.14 -36.77 12.89
CA GLY A 558 4.37 -37.29 14.24
C GLY A 558 4.78 -38.77 14.27
N THR A 559 4.24 -39.51 15.24
CA THR A 559 4.51 -40.94 15.46
C THR A 559 3.23 -41.77 15.40
N VAL A 560 3.33 -42.96 14.80
CA VAL A 560 2.26 -43.96 14.75
C VAL A 560 2.56 -45.05 15.77
N SER A 561 1.56 -45.46 16.55
CA SER A 561 1.72 -46.52 17.55
C SER A 561 2.11 -47.86 16.92
N ASN A 562 2.87 -48.67 17.67
CA ASN A 562 3.06 -50.08 17.36
C ASN A 562 1.80 -50.87 17.71
N MET A 563 1.16 -50.54 18.83
CA MET A 563 -0.11 -51.16 19.24
C MET A 563 -1.19 -50.95 18.19
N ARG A 564 -1.93 -52.02 17.88
CA ARG A 564 -3.12 -52.01 17.05
C ARG A 564 -4.36 -52.15 17.93
N LEU A 565 -5.29 -51.24 17.74
CA LEU A 565 -6.50 -51.12 18.53
C LEU A 565 -7.72 -51.48 17.71
N ARG A 566 -8.76 -52.00 18.35
CA ARG A 566 -10.03 -52.29 17.70
C ARG A 566 -10.95 -51.07 17.80
N LYS A 567 -11.73 -50.79 16.76
CA LYS A 567 -12.79 -49.79 16.83
C LYS A 567 -13.70 -50.06 18.05
N GLY A 568 -13.97 -49.03 18.84
CA GLY A 568 -14.77 -49.07 20.07
C GLY A 568 -14.00 -49.45 21.33
N GLU A 569 -12.74 -49.87 21.19
CA GLU A 569 -11.87 -50.16 22.32
C GLU A 569 -11.57 -48.88 23.10
N ARG A 570 -11.51 -48.98 24.43
CA ARG A 570 -11.11 -47.88 25.30
C ARG A 570 -9.67 -48.09 25.74
N VAL A 571 -8.86 -47.05 25.58
CA VAL A 571 -7.47 -47.02 25.99
C VAL A 571 -7.21 -45.81 26.87
N THR A 572 -6.16 -45.89 27.67
CA THR A 572 -5.61 -44.78 28.44
C THR A 572 -4.34 -44.31 27.76
N LEU A 573 -4.27 -43.01 27.49
CA LEU A 573 -3.07 -42.32 27.03
C LEU A 573 -2.49 -41.58 28.23
N VAL A 574 -1.20 -41.76 28.48
CA VAL A 574 -0.41 -40.91 29.36
C VAL A 574 0.66 -40.26 28.52
N VAL A 575 0.81 -38.95 28.59
CA VAL A 575 1.86 -38.21 27.91
C VAL A 575 2.66 -37.44 28.93
N SER A 576 3.98 -37.45 28.79
CA SER A 576 4.91 -36.73 29.66
C SER A 576 6.01 -36.05 28.87
N GLY A 577 6.37 -34.83 29.24
CA GLY A 577 7.51 -34.12 28.67
C GLY A 577 7.13 -32.74 28.13
N ALA A 578 8.13 -32.03 27.62
CA ALA A 578 7.99 -30.71 27.04
C ALA A 578 8.96 -30.56 25.87
N PHE A 579 8.64 -29.63 24.98
CA PHE A 579 9.44 -29.28 23.83
C PHE A 579 9.42 -27.78 23.58
N THR A 580 10.30 -27.33 22.71
CA THR A 580 10.42 -25.93 22.28
C THR A 580 10.14 -25.84 20.80
N SER A 581 9.43 -24.79 20.39
CA SER A 581 9.09 -24.44 19.01
C SER A 581 8.87 -22.93 18.94
N HIS A 582 9.30 -22.26 17.89
CA HIS A 582 9.15 -20.81 17.72
C HIS A 582 9.65 -19.97 18.91
N GLY A 583 10.66 -20.45 19.64
CA GLY A 583 11.22 -19.78 20.83
C GLY A 583 10.35 -19.86 22.09
N VAL A 584 9.23 -20.59 22.06
CA VAL A 584 8.38 -20.88 23.22
C VAL A 584 8.49 -22.34 23.63
N THR A 585 8.25 -22.63 24.91
CA THR A 585 8.19 -24.01 25.43
C THR A 585 6.74 -24.45 25.52
N ALA A 586 6.42 -25.65 25.03
CA ALA A 586 5.11 -26.26 25.08
C ALA A 586 5.19 -27.70 25.60
N ASP A 587 4.05 -28.24 26.05
CA ASP A 587 3.86 -29.65 26.37
C ASP A 587 2.64 -30.18 25.59
N ALA A 588 2.04 -31.29 26.03
CA ALA A 588 0.92 -31.89 25.30
C ALA A 588 -0.31 -30.96 25.15
N THR A 589 -0.48 -29.96 26.02
CA THR A 589 -1.69 -29.14 26.06
C THR A 589 -1.49 -27.69 26.48
N CYS A 590 -0.30 -27.31 26.92
CA CYS A 590 -0.01 -25.97 27.39
C CYS A 590 1.24 -25.40 26.75
N VAL A 591 1.30 -24.07 26.72
CA VAL A 591 2.43 -23.28 26.23
C VAL A 591 2.87 -22.31 27.33
N ASN A 592 4.17 -22.08 27.44
CA ASN A 592 4.77 -21.17 28.40
C ASN A 592 5.01 -19.80 27.77
N THR A 593 4.30 -18.79 28.22
CA THR A 593 4.34 -17.41 27.68
C THR A 593 5.31 -16.51 28.44
N GLY A 594 6.20 -17.08 29.26
CA GLY A 594 7.08 -16.35 30.18
C GLY A 594 6.35 -15.85 31.44
N ALA A 595 5.04 -15.59 31.37
CA ALA A 595 4.17 -15.34 32.51
C ALA A 595 3.73 -16.63 33.23
N GLY A 596 3.98 -17.79 32.63
CA GLY A 596 3.62 -19.11 33.14
C GLY A 596 3.01 -20.00 32.05
N TRP A 597 2.60 -21.20 32.46
CA TRP A 597 1.95 -22.18 31.59
C TRP A 597 0.47 -21.86 31.42
N VAL A 598 0.01 -21.77 30.17
CA VAL A 598 -1.38 -21.49 29.81
C VAL A 598 -1.88 -22.50 28.77
N PRO A 599 -3.17 -22.86 28.75
CA PRO A 599 -3.73 -23.82 27.79
C PRO A 599 -3.84 -23.31 26.34
N ARG A 600 -3.49 -22.04 26.11
CA ARG A 600 -3.46 -21.39 24.80
C ARG A 600 -2.62 -20.13 24.91
N ASP A 601 -1.80 -19.84 23.91
CA ASP A 601 -1.10 -18.56 23.84
C ASP A 601 -2.08 -17.41 23.54
N PRO A 602 -2.35 -16.49 24.49
CA PRO A 602 -3.23 -15.34 24.27
C PRO A 602 -2.61 -14.29 23.33
N GLY A 603 -1.31 -14.38 23.03
CA GLY A 603 -0.61 -13.51 22.09
C GLY A 603 -0.85 -13.87 20.62
N LEU A 604 -1.47 -15.02 20.34
CA LEU A 604 -1.80 -15.44 18.99
C LEU A 604 -3.22 -15.03 18.58
N ALA A 605 -3.37 -14.58 17.34
CA ALA A 605 -4.67 -14.23 16.76
C ALA A 605 -5.42 -15.44 16.16
N LEU A 606 -4.87 -16.65 16.33
CA LEU A 606 -5.44 -17.90 15.80
C LEU A 606 -6.49 -18.47 16.75
N GLU A 607 -7.54 -19.06 16.17
CA GLU A 607 -8.51 -19.84 16.95
C GLU A 607 -7.97 -21.24 17.32
N GLN A 608 -7.00 -21.73 16.56
CA GLN A 608 -6.24 -22.94 16.85
C GLN A 608 -5.19 -22.65 17.92
N ASP A 609 -4.83 -23.66 18.70
CA ASP A 609 -3.69 -23.59 19.61
C ASP A 609 -2.50 -24.31 18.96
N PRO A 610 -1.55 -23.58 18.34
CA PRO A 610 -0.35 -24.21 17.84
C PRO A 610 0.37 -24.91 18.99
N LEU A 611 1.09 -25.97 18.66
CA LEU A 611 1.86 -26.82 19.58
C LEU A 611 1.04 -27.82 20.40
N GLU A 612 -0.30 -27.82 20.32
CA GLU A 612 -1.13 -28.85 20.95
C GLU A 612 -0.85 -30.25 20.39
N LEU A 613 -0.87 -31.28 21.25
CA LEU A 613 -0.75 -32.68 20.86
C LEU A 613 -2.10 -33.29 20.42
N TRP A 614 -2.15 -33.77 19.19
CA TRP A 614 -3.34 -34.36 18.58
C TRP A 614 -3.27 -35.89 18.58
N VAL A 615 -4.43 -36.53 18.74
CA VAL A 615 -4.58 -37.98 18.67
C VAL A 615 -5.50 -38.32 17.50
N ASP A 616 -4.95 -39.05 16.53
CA ASP A 616 -5.65 -39.49 15.31
C ASP A 616 -6.36 -38.35 14.56
N GLY A 617 -5.70 -37.19 14.50
CA GLY A 617 -6.19 -36.01 13.79
C GLY A 617 -7.28 -35.24 14.52
N VAL A 618 -7.40 -35.41 15.84
CA VAL A 618 -8.29 -34.63 16.70
C VAL A 618 -7.53 -34.11 17.92
N ALA A 619 -7.66 -32.82 18.22
CA ALA A 619 -7.23 -32.19 19.46
C ALA A 619 -7.91 -32.85 20.68
N ARG A 620 -7.19 -33.01 21.79
CA ARG A 620 -7.73 -33.73 22.96
C ARG A 620 -7.62 -32.87 24.23
N PRO A 621 -8.66 -32.85 25.08
CA PRO A 621 -8.56 -32.22 26.39
C PRO A 621 -7.71 -33.11 27.29
N TRP A 622 -6.43 -32.75 27.45
CA TRP A 622 -5.47 -33.45 28.30
C TRP A 622 -5.60 -33.09 29.79
N GLY A 623 -6.20 -31.95 30.10
CA GLY A 623 -6.41 -31.45 31.47
C GLY A 623 -5.95 -30.01 31.64
N ALA A 624 -5.85 -29.54 32.88
CA ALA A 624 -5.26 -28.24 33.19
C ALA A 624 -3.73 -28.34 33.20
N CYS A 625 -3.04 -27.24 32.87
CA CYS A 625 -1.58 -27.16 32.93
C CYS A 625 -1.05 -27.57 34.29
N ASN A 626 0.05 -28.31 34.31
CA ASN A 626 0.71 -28.73 35.55
C ASN A 626 2.23 -28.75 35.41
N ASP A 627 2.93 -28.54 36.53
CA ASP A 627 4.39 -28.48 36.59
C ASP A 627 5.08 -29.83 36.33
N ALA A 628 4.32 -30.93 36.36
CA ALA A 628 4.84 -32.27 36.06
C ALA A 628 4.87 -32.56 34.55
N HIS A 629 4.30 -31.68 33.72
CA HIS A 629 4.15 -31.84 32.27
C HIS A 629 3.63 -33.23 31.89
N THR A 630 2.75 -33.78 32.74
CA THR A 630 2.25 -35.14 32.62
C THR A 630 0.73 -35.11 32.62
N TYR A 631 0.13 -35.74 31.62
CA TYR A 631 -1.31 -35.70 31.37
C TYR A 631 -1.83 -37.09 31.07
N SER A 632 -3.08 -37.35 31.44
CA SER A 632 -3.74 -38.62 31.14
C SER A 632 -5.16 -38.41 30.64
N THR A 633 -5.53 -39.14 29.59
CA THR A 633 -6.88 -39.09 29.04
C THR A 633 -7.32 -40.47 28.55
N SER A 634 -8.64 -40.71 28.58
CA SER A 634 -9.23 -41.90 27.98
C SER A 634 -9.60 -41.62 26.52
N TYR A 635 -9.26 -42.56 25.64
CA TYR A 635 -9.56 -42.50 24.22
C TYR A 635 -10.39 -43.71 23.80
N VAL A 636 -11.50 -43.45 23.10
CA VAL A 636 -12.32 -44.49 22.48
C VAL A 636 -11.95 -44.54 21.01
N VAL A 637 -11.47 -45.70 20.58
CA VAL A 637 -10.84 -45.88 19.27
C VAL A 637 -11.88 -45.81 18.16
N GLU A 638 -11.73 -44.85 17.26
CA GLU A 638 -12.73 -44.62 16.19
C GLU A 638 -12.57 -45.55 14.99
N LYS A 639 -11.35 -46.09 14.81
CA LYS A 639 -10.99 -46.99 13.71
C LYS A 639 -10.09 -48.12 14.19
N SER A 640 -10.23 -49.30 13.60
CA SER A 640 -9.26 -50.37 13.84
C SER A 640 -7.91 -50.05 13.20
N GLY A 641 -6.82 -50.39 13.89
CA GLY A 641 -5.44 -50.14 13.44
C GLY A 641 -4.62 -49.34 14.46
N PRO A 642 -3.49 -48.75 14.06
CA PRO A 642 -2.71 -47.92 14.96
C PRO A 642 -3.32 -46.52 15.10
N ILE A 643 -2.90 -45.79 16.13
CA ILE A 643 -3.22 -44.38 16.32
C ILE A 643 -2.00 -43.53 15.97
N ARG A 644 -2.22 -42.30 15.52
CA ARG A 644 -1.15 -41.31 15.35
C ARG A 644 -1.19 -40.28 16.47
N LEU A 645 -0.03 -39.93 17.01
CA LEU A 645 0.15 -38.74 17.83
C LEU A 645 1.08 -37.77 17.12
N ALA A 646 0.67 -36.52 16.99
CA ALA A 646 1.40 -35.49 16.27
C ALA A 646 1.09 -34.12 16.86
N VAL A 647 2.08 -33.25 16.90
CA VAL A 647 1.93 -31.85 17.30
C VAL A 647 1.44 -31.04 16.10
N MET A 648 0.50 -30.12 16.33
CA MET A 648 0.08 -29.15 15.31
C MET A 648 1.06 -27.97 15.30
N ASP A 649 1.95 -27.91 14.31
CA ASP A 649 2.95 -26.84 14.19
C ASP A 649 2.93 -26.20 12.79
N LEU A 650 3.39 -24.95 12.71
CA LEU A 650 3.63 -24.25 11.45
C LEU A 650 5.02 -24.60 10.90
N ASP A 651 6.01 -24.78 11.77
CA ASP A 651 7.36 -25.16 11.39
C ASP A 651 7.89 -26.24 12.34
N PHE A 652 8.34 -27.35 11.77
CA PHE A 652 8.80 -28.49 12.56
C PHE A 652 10.33 -28.52 12.70
N ARG A 653 11.02 -27.62 12.00
CA ARG A 653 12.49 -27.66 11.86
C ARG A 653 13.23 -27.17 13.10
N ASP A 654 12.59 -26.33 13.91
CA ASP A 654 13.10 -25.79 15.16
C ASP A 654 12.58 -26.53 16.40
N ASN A 655 11.81 -27.59 16.20
CA ASN A 655 11.28 -28.38 17.31
C ASN A 655 12.39 -29.14 18.03
N ALA A 656 12.53 -28.90 19.33
CA ALA A 656 13.52 -29.56 20.18
C ALA A 656 12.94 -29.94 21.55
N GLY A 657 13.20 -31.17 22.00
CA GLY A 657 12.67 -31.74 23.24
C GLY A 657 12.04 -33.11 23.00
N SER A 658 11.17 -33.56 23.90
CA SER A 658 10.46 -34.84 23.74
C SER A 658 9.09 -34.84 24.41
N LEU A 659 8.16 -35.54 23.77
CA LEU A 659 6.89 -35.96 24.36
C LEU A 659 6.87 -37.49 24.34
N GLU A 660 6.93 -38.10 25.51
CA GLU A 660 6.85 -39.55 25.69
C GLU A 660 5.40 -39.95 25.93
N VAL A 661 4.94 -40.96 25.21
CA VAL A 661 3.57 -41.47 25.28
C VAL A 661 3.59 -42.89 25.81
N ALA A 662 2.73 -43.18 26.79
CA ALA A 662 2.36 -44.52 27.21
C ALA A 662 0.88 -44.77 26.87
N LEU A 663 0.64 -45.69 25.95
CA LEU A 663 -0.68 -46.14 25.51
C LEU A 663 -0.98 -47.48 26.18
N THR A 664 -2.01 -47.54 27.02
CA THR A 664 -2.39 -48.74 27.77
C THR A 664 -3.81 -49.19 27.41
N ARG A 665 -3.97 -50.48 27.15
CA ARG A 665 -5.26 -51.12 26.92
C ARG A 665 -6.07 -51.18 28.22
N GLY A 666 -7.33 -50.74 28.18
CA GLY A 666 -8.24 -50.73 29.32
C GLY A 666 -8.84 -52.08 29.66
#